data_AF-A0A847DKZ8-F1
#
_entry.id   AF-A0A847DKZ8-F1
#
_cell.length_a   1.000
_cell.length_b   1.000
_cell.length_c   1.000
_cell.angle_alpha   90.00
_cell.angle_beta   90.00
_cell.angle_gamma   90.00
#
_symmetry.space_group_name_H-M   'P 1'
#
loop_
_entity.id
_entity.type
_entity.pdbx_description
1 polymer ?
#
loop_
_entity_poly.entity_id
_entity_poly.type
_entity_poly.pdbx_seq_one_letter_code
_entity_poly.pdbx_strand_id
1 'polypeptide(L)'
;MILGVKNNRLGMIRLGWVIVYLLILAIVSFGVTYALLTRDNKKLPAPFKVDKSSLNSKKKAEYQPIPIGNTQPAAPKALTNNDDSATTEIPASLIEKIQSQSKSDKPKDVIPVVSMANSGRIEVERLSDDEFKLTAIESDGYVFTGWNCPHGKDCPVDSISDSLSTTTTVIVPASESSIEVTACFGRRYELRTYNDLFTIKDDPTGYYVLMEDIDASSSTVQRIVINGVDYQGYSSAEEFAPINGFSGCLDGNGKTIFCLTIKKSDTTSTGTGLFGELAGTVKNLTLFDMESDGNDCVGGIAGVATNDAVISGCQVFGNIKGISHVGMIVGKLYGRLENCCACGFVDGADTAGGLAGSCEMALIANSYASCVVTGVDRIGGLVGYNRARQTPEEMSFVRNIKNCYSLSSVSGNKRVDAIIGSVDGEKLADNSYTENCYFDSEAAGFPAMDANSKGLALSELMSKATYVNWDFENVWNIVPGRSTPFLRKLFDGRFHIIGEKKGAGVIKTMDAALDDNNVPYFELSALPANDSIFAGWMGWRLATSFNDTTITMNNHRCVVADFARVKEIREKDDLLTVGGDSADRYELMNDLDLTEYKKGTTEPISFKPLPEFKGIFNGNGFAIRGLYIDEPDANGVGLFTANSGEINDLKIIGARVHGREHVGVIAGSNTGIIANCEIGGQALGMGKLGGISGENSGKQLDNKDKTELIITDKGIAKE
;
A
#
# COMPACT_ATOMS: atom_id res chain seq x y z
N MET A 1 46.02 37.13 -9.06
CA MET A 1 46.34 36.82 -10.47
C MET A 1 45.12 37.14 -11.32
N ILE A 2 44.90 38.42 -11.58
CA ILE A 2 43.95 38.91 -12.57
C ILE A 2 44.83 39.59 -13.61
N LEU A 3 44.91 39.02 -14.81
CA LEU A 3 45.13 39.69 -16.09
C LEU A 3 45.32 38.64 -17.19
N GLY A 4 44.42 38.64 -18.17
CA GLY A 4 44.67 38.08 -19.48
C GLY A 4 43.94 36.78 -19.83
N VAL A 5 42.61 36.81 -19.92
CA VAL A 5 41.89 35.90 -20.85
C VAL A 5 40.82 36.70 -21.58
N LYS A 6 41.15 37.10 -22.81
CA LYS A 6 40.19 37.57 -23.82
C LYS A 6 39.38 36.37 -24.32
N ASN A 7 38.06 36.55 -24.37
CA ASN A 7 37.06 35.86 -25.20
C ASN A 7 37.32 34.39 -25.57
N ASN A 8 37.22 33.48 -24.61
CA ASN A 8 36.96 32.08 -24.91
C ASN A 8 36.02 31.46 -23.85
N ARG A 9 34.91 30.83 -24.29
CA ARG A 9 33.85 30.28 -23.41
C ARG A 9 34.38 29.31 -22.34
N LEU A 10 35.51 28.64 -22.60
CA LEU A 10 36.17 27.75 -21.63
C LEU A 10 36.80 28.49 -20.43
N GLY A 11 37.24 29.74 -20.60
CA GLY A 11 37.88 30.53 -19.55
C GLY A 11 36.89 30.97 -18.46
N MET A 12 35.65 31.28 -18.84
CA MET A 12 34.59 31.64 -17.88
C MET A 12 34.09 30.44 -17.08
N ILE A 13 34.01 29.25 -17.71
CA ILE A 13 33.64 28.02 -17.01
C ILE A 13 34.69 27.66 -15.95
N ARG A 14 35.99 27.77 -16.29
CA ARG A 14 37.07 27.52 -15.33
C ARG A 14 37.07 28.53 -14.17
N LEU A 15 36.76 29.79 -14.42
CA LEU A 15 36.62 30.79 -13.36
C LEU A 15 35.42 30.48 -12.44
N GLY A 16 34.31 29.99 -13.01
CA GLY A 16 33.14 29.53 -12.24
C GLY A 16 33.46 28.36 -11.31
N TRP A 17 34.19 27.36 -11.78
CA TRP A 17 34.62 26.22 -10.95
C TRP A 17 35.58 26.63 -9.83
N VAL A 18 36.47 27.60 -10.07
CA VAL A 18 37.37 28.12 -9.03
C VAL A 18 36.59 28.87 -7.95
N ILE A 19 35.55 29.62 -8.32
CA ILE A 19 34.68 30.30 -7.34
C ILE A 19 33.86 29.30 -6.53
N VAL A 20 33.31 28.24 -7.16
CA VAL A 20 32.59 27.16 -6.46
C VAL A 20 33.53 26.42 -5.50
N TYR A 21 34.76 26.15 -5.92
CA TYR A 21 35.75 25.46 -5.07
C TYR A 21 36.17 26.32 -3.86
N LEU A 22 36.32 27.63 -4.03
CA LEU A 22 36.60 28.55 -2.94
C LEU A 22 35.42 28.70 -1.96
N LEU A 23 34.18 28.63 -2.46
CA LEU A 23 32.97 28.60 -1.62
C LEU A 23 32.86 27.31 -0.80
N ILE A 24 33.20 26.15 -1.38
CA ILE A 24 33.22 24.87 -0.67
C ILE A 24 34.29 24.88 0.44
N LEU A 25 35.48 25.43 0.16
CA LEU A 25 36.54 25.58 1.18
C LEU A 25 36.12 26.51 2.33
N ALA A 26 35.37 27.58 2.04
CA ALA A 26 34.85 28.48 3.07
C ALA A 26 33.79 27.80 3.96
N ILE A 27 32.92 26.95 3.37
CA ILE A 27 31.89 26.19 4.11
C ILE A 27 32.54 25.13 5.03
N VAL A 28 33.58 24.43 4.55
CA VAL A 28 34.31 23.44 5.35
C VAL A 28 35.06 24.13 6.50
N SER A 29 35.64 25.32 6.27
CA SER A 29 36.29 26.10 7.33
C SER A 29 35.29 26.56 8.41
N PHE A 30 34.06 26.89 8.04
CA PHE A 30 33.00 27.25 9.00
C PHE A 30 32.50 26.05 9.81
N GLY A 31 32.35 24.89 9.17
CA GLY A 31 31.93 23.64 9.84
C GLY A 31 32.93 23.15 10.89
N VAL A 32 34.23 23.24 10.60
CA VAL A 32 35.30 22.85 11.54
C VAL A 32 35.39 23.81 12.73
N THR A 33 35.14 25.11 12.50
CA THR A 33 35.12 26.11 13.58
C THR A 33 33.91 25.94 14.50
N TYR A 34 32.75 25.56 13.96
CA TYR A 34 31.53 25.29 14.75
C TYR A 34 31.63 24.00 15.58
N ALA A 35 32.29 22.96 15.06
CA ALA A 35 32.54 21.71 15.78
C ALA A 35 33.53 21.86 16.94
N LEU A 36 34.44 22.84 16.88
CA LEU A 36 35.39 23.13 17.97
C LEU A 36 34.81 24.02 19.08
N LEU A 37 33.73 24.78 18.79
CA LEU A 37 33.06 25.65 19.77
C LEU A 37 31.98 24.97 20.61
N THR A 38 31.56 23.74 20.28
CA THR A 38 30.44 23.04 20.96
C THR A 38 30.86 21.91 21.89
N ARG A 39 32.17 21.72 22.11
CA ARG A 39 32.68 20.63 22.95
C ARG A 39 32.86 21.08 24.40
N ASP A 40 31.75 21.19 25.13
CA ASP A 40 31.76 21.43 26.58
C ASP A 40 31.34 20.17 27.38
N ASN A 41 32.12 19.93 28.43
CA ASN A 41 32.17 18.73 29.27
C ASN A 41 30.84 18.33 29.93
N LYS A 42 30.35 17.10 29.69
CA LYS A 42 29.53 16.36 30.67
C LYS A 42 29.99 14.90 30.81
N LYS A 43 30.34 14.55 32.05
CA LYS A 43 30.77 13.22 32.53
C LYS A 43 29.67 12.17 32.33
N LEU A 44 30.06 10.98 31.87
CA LEU A 44 29.23 9.77 31.90
C LEU A 44 28.97 9.29 33.34
N PRO A 45 27.76 8.84 33.71
CA PRO A 45 27.55 8.11 34.96
C PRO A 45 27.77 6.59 34.81
N ALA A 46 28.22 5.97 35.90
CA ALA A 46 28.56 4.55 36.04
C ALA A 46 27.32 3.62 36.07
N PRO A 47 27.47 2.29 35.82
CA PRO A 47 26.34 1.38 35.66
C PRO A 47 25.63 1.05 36.98
N PHE A 48 24.31 0.99 36.91
CA PHE A 48 23.38 0.73 38.02
C PHE A 48 23.46 -0.73 38.50
N LYS A 49 23.56 -0.93 39.82
CA LYS A 49 23.38 -2.23 40.50
C LYS A 49 21.90 -2.43 40.86
N VAL A 50 21.37 -3.62 40.61
CA VAL A 50 20.03 -4.06 41.03
C VAL A 50 20.08 -4.50 42.50
N ASP A 51 19.25 -3.89 43.35
CA ASP A 51 19.05 -4.32 44.73
C ASP A 51 17.80 -5.23 44.82
N LYS A 52 18.02 -6.49 45.23
CA LYS A 52 16.98 -7.49 45.48
C LYS A 52 16.61 -7.45 46.96
N SER A 53 15.77 -6.50 47.36
CA SER A 53 15.22 -6.50 48.73
C SER A 53 13.90 -5.73 48.82
N SER A 54 12.80 -6.34 48.38
CA SER A 54 11.45 -6.17 48.98
C SER A 54 10.37 -6.96 48.22
N LEU A 55 10.53 -8.29 48.17
CA LEU A 55 9.35 -9.16 48.17
C LEU A 55 8.85 -9.29 49.62
N ASN A 56 7.53 -9.27 49.78
CA ASN A 56 6.74 -9.53 50.98
C ASN A 56 6.30 -8.32 51.82
N SER A 57 5.10 -7.80 51.51
CA SER A 57 4.04 -7.79 52.52
C SER A 57 2.65 -7.82 51.86
N LYS A 58 1.91 -8.92 52.11
CA LYS A 58 0.46 -8.98 51.96
C LYS A 58 -0.17 -8.07 53.01
N LYS A 59 -1.03 -7.13 52.61
CA LYS A 59 -2.11 -6.61 53.47
C LYS A 59 -3.39 -6.41 52.67
N LYS A 60 -4.43 -7.14 53.08
CA LYS A 60 -5.84 -6.88 52.82
C LYS A 60 -6.25 -5.55 53.49
N ALA A 61 -7.06 -4.75 52.80
CA ALA A 61 -8.01 -3.78 53.36
C ALA A 61 -9.11 -3.61 52.30
N GLU A 62 -10.25 -4.29 52.43
CA GLU A 62 -11.51 -3.80 53.03
C GLU A 62 -12.12 -2.58 52.32
N TYR A 63 -13.29 -2.84 51.75
CA TYR A 63 -14.13 -2.00 50.93
C TYR A 63 -15.07 -1.16 51.82
N GLN A 64 -15.16 0.14 51.57
CA GLN A 64 -16.15 1.04 52.17
C GLN A 64 -16.83 1.82 51.03
N PRO A 65 -18.17 1.80 50.91
CA PRO A 65 -18.89 2.48 49.84
C PRO A 65 -18.99 4.00 50.08
N ILE A 66 -18.80 4.79 49.01
CA ILE A 66 -18.96 6.25 49.01
C ILE A 66 -20.41 6.60 48.64
N PRO A 67 -21.08 7.52 49.37
CA PRO A 67 -22.50 7.82 49.20
C PRO A 67 -22.83 8.68 47.98
N ILE A 68 -23.99 8.40 47.39
CA ILE A 68 -24.63 9.11 46.27
C ILE A 68 -25.24 10.42 46.79
N GLY A 69 -24.80 11.56 46.24
CA GLY A 69 -25.39 12.88 46.49
C GLY A 69 -26.12 13.40 45.26
N ASN A 70 -27.44 13.55 45.38
CA ASN A 70 -28.33 14.18 44.40
C ASN A 70 -28.06 15.69 44.30
N THR A 71 -27.91 16.22 43.08
CA THR A 71 -28.15 17.64 42.79
C THR A 71 -28.92 17.80 41.48
N GLN A 72 -30.18 18.22 41.61
CA GLN A 72 -31.03 18.75 40.53
C GLN A 72 -30.46 20.07 39.99
N PRO A 73 -30.62 20.37 38.68
CA PRO A 73 -30.23 21.66 38.11
C PRO A 73 -31.26 22.77 38.42
N ALA A 74 -30.73 23.95 38.74
CA ALA A 74 -31.48 25.14 39.09
C ALA A 74 -32.10 25.84 37.85
N ALA A 75 -33.32 26.36 38.03
CA ALA A 75 -34.08 27.15 37.08
C ALA A 75 -33.49 28.57 36.85
N PRO A 76 -33.68 29.18 35.66
CA PRO A 76 -33.17 30.51 35.37
C PRO A 76 -33.98 31.62 36.04
N LYS A 77 -33.25 32.60 36.60
CA LYS A 77 -33.78 33.82 37.23
C LYS A 77 -34.34 34.78 36.18
N ALA A 78 -35.58 35.22 36.41
CA ALA A 78 -36.17 36.40 35.82
C ALA A 78 -35.50 37.69 36.34
N LEU A 79 -35.37 38.70 35.48
CA LEU A 79 -35.09 40.09 35.84
C LEU A 79 -36.11 41.00 35.15
N THR A 80 -36.54 41.99 35.92
CA THR A 80 -37.75 42.81 35.81
C THR A 80 -37.52 44.14 35.09
N ASN A 81 -38.62 44.70 34.58
CA ASN A 81 -38.77 46.02 33.98
C ASN A 81 -38.61 47.20 34.97
N ASN A 82 -38.36 48.38 34.37
CA ASN A 82 -38.68 49.81 34.73
C ASN A 82 -37.47 50.70 34.37
N ASP A 83 -37.53 51.91 33.80
CA ASP A 83 -38.59 52.80 33.32
C ASP A 83 -37.96 53.85 32.33
N ASP A 84 -38.80 54.32 31.40
CA ASP A 84 -38.97 55.67 30.82
C ASP A 84 -37.91 56.51 30.07
N SER A 85 -38.31 56.79 28.82
CA SER A 85 -38.34 58.10 28.12
C SER A 85 -37.09 58.61 27.39
N ALA A 86 -37.16 58.59 26.05
CA ALA A 86 -37.11 59.80 25.20
C ALA A 86 -37.19 59.41 23.71
N THR A 87 -38.22 59.94 23.06
CA THR A 87 -38.48 59.90 21.63
C THR A 87 -37.43 60.67 20.84
N THR A 88 -36.84 60.06 19.80
CA THR A 88 -36.32 60.81 18.65
C THR A 88 -36.48 59.99 17.38
N GLU A 89 -37.07 60.65 16.38
CA GLU A 89 -37.51 60.15 15.09
C GLU A 89 -36.36 59.66 14.21
N ILE A 90 -36.55 58.53 13.53
CA ILE A 90 -35.66 58.07 12.47
C ILE A 90 -36.05 58.81 11.17
N PRO A 91 -35.11 59.48 10.47
CA PRO A 91 -35.42 60.21 9.24
C PRO A 91 -35.91 59.30 8.12
N ALA A 92 -36.88 59.79 7.33
CA ALA A 92 -37.53 59.12 6.20
C ALA A 92 -36.60 58.68 5.04
N SER A 93 -35.29 58.92 5.13
CA SER A 93 -34.29 58.46 4.16
C SER A 93 -33.77 57.03 4.39
N LEU A 94 -34.28 56.32 5.42
CA LEU A 94 -34.00 54.89 5.67
C LEU A 94 -35.15 53.95 5.23
N ILE A 95 -36.31 54.51 4.87
CA ILE A 95 -37.51 53.74 4.46
C ILE A 95 -37.47 53.36 2.96
N GLU A 96 -36.70 54.07 2.13
CA GLU A 96 -36.56 53.74 0.69
C GLU A 96 -35.38 52.81 0.34
N LYS A 97 -34.56 52.38 1.31
CA LYS A 97 -33.53 51.32 1.09
C LYS A 97 -33.93 49.94 1.59
N ILE A 98 -35.15 49.79 2.11
CA ILE A 98 -35.75 48.51 2.51
C ILE A 98 -36.77 48.02 1.46
N GLN A 99 -37.01 48.77 0.38
CA GLN A 99 -37.96 48.42 -0.70
C GLN A 99 -37.29 48.09 -2.05
N SER A 100 -36.09 47.51 -2.05
CA SER A 100 -35.53 46.88 -3.25
C SER A 100 -34.73 45.61 -2.96
N GLN A 101 -35.31 44.68 -2.21
CA GLN A 101 -35.12 43.26 -2.47
C GLN A 101 -36.48 42.60 -2.38
N SER A 102 -37.06 42.32 -3.53
CA SER A 102 -38.30 41.57 -3.66
C SER A 102 -38.12 40.22 -2.98
N LYS A 103 -38.75 40.06 -1.82
CA LYS A 103 -39.26 38.76 -1.39
C LYS A 103 -40.14 38.22 -2.50
N SER A 104 -39.61 37.27 -3.26
CA SER A 104 -40.44 36.24 -3.87
C SER A 104 -40.75 35.25 -2.76
N ASP A 105 -41.81 35.52 -1.99
CA ASP A 105 -42.50 34.47 -1.21
C ASP A 105 -43.20 33.55 -2.21
N LYS A 106 -42.44 32.60 -2.75
CA LYS A 106 -42.96 31.33 -3.27
C LYS A 106 -42.20 30.23 -2.55
N PRO A 107 -42.89 29.19 -2.06
CA PRO A 107 -42.23 28.06 -1.41
C PRO A 107 -41.21 27.44 -2.38
N LYS A 108 -40.08 26.95 -1.85
CA LYS A 108 -39.12 26.08 -2.56
C LYS A 108 -39.74 24.70 -2.83
N ASP A 109 -40.95 24.70 -3.39
CA ASP A 109 -41.68 23.51 -3.75
C ASP A 109 -41.11 23.04 -5.09
N VAL A 110 -40.21 22.05 -5.03
CA VAL A 110 -40.23 20.80 -5.82
C VAL A 110 -38.85 20.15 -5.69
N ILE A 111 -38.79 19.04 -4.96
CA ILE A 111 -37.75 18.02 -5.20
C ILE A 111 -38.30 17.16 -6.36
N PRO A 112 -37.73 17.19 -7.58
CA PRO A 112 -38.01 16.14 -8.53
C PRO A 112 -37.44 14.82 -7.98
N VAL A 113 -38.31 14.05 -7.34
CA VAL A 113 -37.97 12.72 -6.81
C VAL A 113 -38.33 11.70 -7.87
N VAL A 114 -37.32 11.00 -8.39
CA VAL A 114 -37.49 10.02 -9.45
C VAL A 114 -37.25 8.62 -8.87
N SER A 115 -38.28 7.81 -8.73
CA SER A 115 -38.13 6.36 -8.56
C SER A 115 -38.37 5.66 -9.89
N MET A 116 -37.60 4.63 -10.21
CA MET A 116 -37.92 3.78 -11.36
C MET A 116 -39.25 3.05 -11.11
N ALA A 117 -40.20 3.19 -12.03
CA ALA A 117 -41.49 2.53 -11.92
C ALA A 117 -41.33 0.99 -11.92
N ASN A 118 -42.04 0.31 -11.01
CA ASN A 118 -42.09 -1.15 -10.83
C ASN A 118 -40.94 -1.82 -10.04
N SER A 119 -40.02 -1.06 -9.44
CA SER A 119 -38.96 -1.61 -8.57
C SER A 119 -38.96 -1.07 -7.13
N GLY A 120 -39.80 -0.08 -6.85
CA GLY A 120 -39.98 0.53 -5.53
C GLY A 120 -40.68 1.88 -5.62
N ARG A 121 -40.80 2.60 -4.50
CA ARG A 121 -41.26 3.99 -4.45
C ARG A 121 -40.46 4.81 -3.43
N ILE A 122 -40.55 6.13 -3.50
CA ILE A 122 -39.93 7.04 -2.53
C ILE A 122 -41.03 7.81 -1.80
N GLU A 123 -40.97 7.83 -0.48
CA GLU A 123 -41.74 8.72 0.38
C GLU A 123 -40.87 9.91 0.81
N VAL A 124 -41.45 11.11 0.79
CA VAL A 124 -40.76 12.37 1.09
C VAL A 124 -41.45 13.04 2.27
N GLU A 125 -40.68 13.33 3.31
CA GLU A 125 -41.10 14.04 4.51
C GLU A 125 -40.31 15.35 4.62
N ARG A 126 -40.98 16.50 4.65
CA ARG A 126 -40.31 17.80 4.83
C ARG A 126 -40.01 18.02 6.32
N LEU A 127 -38.73 18.15 6.69
CA LEU A 127 -38.28 18.39 8.06
C LEU A 127 -38.18 19.89 8.37
N SER A 128 -37.65 20.69 7.43
CA SER A 128 -37.52 22.15 7.53
C SER A 128 -37.75 22.85 6.16
N ASP A 129 -37.40 24.13 6.05
CA ASP A 129 -37.50 24.85 4.78
C ASP A 129 -36.50 24.38 3.71
N ASP A 130 -35.37 23.82 4.15
CA ASP A 130 -34.27 23.34 3.31
C ASP A 130 -33.94 21.86 3.56
N GLU A 131 -34.52 21.19 4.56
CA GLU A 131 -34.21 19.82 4.93
C GLU A 131 -35.39 18.86 4.70
N PHE A 132 -35.12 17.74 4.03
CA PHE A 132 -36.11 16.73 3.67
C PHE A 132 -35.60 15.34 4.01
N LYS A 133 -36.47 14.49 4.55
CA LYS A 133 -36.21 13.07 4.77
C LYS A 133 -36.83 12.26 3.64
N LEU A 134 -36.01 11.45 2.99
CA LEU A 134 -36.42 10.53 1.94
C LEU A 134 -36.44 9.11 2.48
N THR A 135 -37.49 8.35 2.18
CA THR A 135 -37.63 6.94 2.55
C THR A 135 -37.91 6.11 1.30
N ALA A 136 -36.98 5.26 0.91
CA ALA A 136 -37.15 4.28 -0.15
C ALA A 136 -37.96 3.08 0.36
N ILE A 137 -38.96 2.69 -0.41
CA ILE A 137 -39.85 1.57 -0.11
C ILE A 137 -39.72 0.54 -1.22
N GLU A 138 -39.27 -0.63 -0.79
CA GLU A 138 -39.04 -1.81 -1.61
C GLU A 138 -40.35 -2.39 -2.14
N SER A 139 -40.29 -2.98 -3.33
CA SER A 139 -41.36 -3.81 -3.90
C SER A 139 -40.95 -5.28 -3.88
N ASP A 140 -41.91 -6.20 -3.95
CA ASP A 140 -41.63 -7.65 -3.88
C ASP A 140 -40.51 -8.08 -4.85
N GLY A 141 -39.44 -8.64 -4.28
CA GLY A 141 -38.27 -9.12 -5.03
C GLY A 141 -37.20 -8.09 -5.36
N TYR A 142 -37.42 -6.81 -5.02
CA TYR A 142 -36.45 -5.73 -5.20
C TYR A 142 -36.01 -5.17 -3.86
N VAL A 143 -34.71 -4.92 -3.72
CA VAL A 143 -34.10 -4.34 -2.53
C VAL A 143 -33.54 -2.97 -2.90
N PHE A 144 -33.65 -2.03 -1.98
CA PHE A 144 -33.06 -0.71 -2.13
C PHE A 144 -31.54 -0.84 -2.17
N THR A 145 -30.92 -0.32 -3.23
CA THR A 145 -29.47 -0.47 -3.48
C THR A 145 -28.69 0.82 -3.25
N GLY A 146 -29.36 1.96 -3.16
CA GLY A 146 -28.74 3.24 -2.80
C GLY A 146 -29.49 4.45 -3.35
N TRP A 147 -29.09 5.63 -2.88
CA TRP A 147 -29.55 6.92 -3.41
C TRP A 147 -28.55 7.45 -4.45
N ASN A 148 -29.05 8.00 -5.57
CA ASN A 148 -28.24 8.65 -6.60
C ASN A 148 -28.79 10.07 -6.87
N CYS A 149 -27.90 11.02 -7.17
CA CYS A 149 -28.26 12.37 -7.61
C CYS A 149 -27.60 12.63 -8.98
N PRO A 150 -28.36 12.73 -10.09
CA PRO A 150 -27.80 12.76 -11.45
C PRO A 150 -26.92 13.96 -11.83
N HIS A 151 -26.66 14.91 -10.95
CA HIS A 151 -25.90 16.11 -11.29
C HIS A 151 -24.40 15.93 -11.03
N GLY A 152 -23.73 15.44 -12.08
CA GLY A 152 -22.28 15.56 -12.20
C GLY A 152 -21.80 16.98 -11.93
N LYS A 153 -20.70 17.07 -11.18
CA LYS A 153 -19.86 18.24 -10.86
C LYS A 153 -20.28 19.17 -9.73
N ASP A 154 -21.56 19.35 -9.38
CA ASP A 154 -21.94 20.25 -8.25
C ASP A 154 -23.06 19.69 -7.36
N CYS A 155 -23.21 18.37 -7.26
CA CYS A 155 -24.02 17.78 -6.20
C CYS A 155 -23.23 17.85 -4.88
N PRO A 156 -23.69 18.57 -3.83
CA PRO A 156 -23.06 18.50 -2.53
C PRO A 156 -23.29 17.09 -2.00
N VAL A 157 -22.29 16.22 -2.14
CA VAL A 157 -22.30 14.84 -1.63
C VAL A 157 -22.51 14.84 -0.11
N ASP A 158 -22.25 15.98 0.56
CA ASP A 158 -22.57 16.21 1.98
C ASP A 158 -24.06 16.35 2.28
N SER A 159 -24.92 16.50 1.27
CA SER A 159 -26.37 16.65 1.47
C SER A 159 -27.08 15.34 1.80
N ILE A 160 -26.51 14.18 1.44
CA ILE A 160 -27.06 12.85 1.74
C ILE A 160 -26.26 12.24 2.88
N SER A 161 -26.85 12.18 4.08
CA SER A 161 -26.15 11.74 5.29
C SER A 161 -25.77 10.25 5.28
N ASP A 162 -26.52 9.42 4.54
CA ASP A 162 -26.25 7.99 4.37
C ASP A 162 -26.87 7.51 3.04
N SER A 163 -26.03 7.18 2.06
CA SER A 163 -26.49 6.72 0.74
C SER A 163 -26.94 5.27 0.71
N LEU A 164 -26.70 4.51 1.79
CA LEU A 164 -26.95 3.06 1.86
C LEU A 164 -28.12 2.70 2.79
N SER A 165 -28.63 3.66 3.55
CA SER A 165 -29.86 3.51 4.33
C SER A 165 -31.09 3.74 3.44
N THR A 166 -32.14 2.92 3.63
CA THR A 166 -33.46 3.15 3.00
C THR A 166 -34.06 4.48 3.42
N THR A 167 -33.57 5.10 4.50
CA THR A 167 -33.94 6.44 4.93
C THR A 167 -32.72 7.34 4.92
N THR A 168 -32.81 8.49 4.26
CA THR A 168 -31.74 9.50 4.25
C THR A 168 -32.30 10.91 4.40
N THR A 169 -31.47 11.84 4.81
CA THR A 169 -31.82 13.27 4.87
C THR A 169 -31.11 14.01 3.76
N VAL A 170 -31.79 14.95 3.13
CA VAL A 170 -31.32 15.79 2.03
C VAL A 170 -31.50 17.25 2.39
N ILE A 171 -30.41 18.00 2.37
CA ILE A 171 -30.42 19.46 2.57
C ILE A 171 -30.28 20.14 1.20
N VAL A 172 -31.27 20.97 0.83
CA VAL A 172 -31.28 21.76 -0.41
C VAL A 172 -30.58 23.10 -0.16
N PRO A 173 -29.39 23.35 -0.75
CA PRO A 173 -28.65 24.58 -0.51
C PRO A 173 -29.47 25.83 -0.81
N ALA A 174 -29.16 26.94 -0.11
CA ALA A 174 -29.80 28.23 -0.35
C ALA A 174 -29.70 28.70 -1.81
N SER A 175 -28.63 28.31 -2.50
CA SER A 175 -28.33 28.61 -3.91
C SER A 175 -29.16 27.82 -4.93
N GLU A 176 -29.80 26.72 -4.52
CA GLU A 176 -30.53 25.81 -5.42
C GLU A 176 -32.04 25.94 -5.25
N SER A 177 -32.77 25.83 -6.38
CA SER A 177 -34.24 25.83 -6.40
C SER A 177 -34.85 24.42 -6.32
N SER A 178 -34.08 23.37 -6.62
CA SER A 178 -34.51 21.97 -6.62
C SER A 178 -33.30 21.03 -6.61
N ILE A 179 -33.44 19.82 -6.07
CA ILE A 179 -32.45 18.73 -6.16
C ILE A 179 -33.12 17.48 -6.73
N GLU A 180 -32.46 16.80 -7.67
CA GLU A 180 -32.94 15.52 -8.19
C GLU A 180 -32.32 14.38 -7.40
N VAL A 181 -33.16 13.54 -6.79
CA VAL A 181 -32.73 12.37 -6.02
C VAL A 181 -33.47 11.14 -6.54
N THR A 182 -32.70 10.09 -6.81
CA THR A 182 -33.14 8.81 -7.36
C THR A 182 -32.90 7.71 -6.34
N ALA A 183 -33.91 6.90 -6.04
CA ALA A 183 -33.72 5.63 -5.33
C ALA A 183 -33.46 4.52 -6.34
N CYS A 184 -32.36 3.80 -6.16
CA CYS A 184 -32.01 2.64 -6.93
C CYS A 184 -32.56 1.39 -6.25
N PHE A 185 -33.12 0.49 -7.05
CA PHE A 185 -33.67 -0.79 -6.60
C PHE A 185 -33.16 -1.88 -7.53
N GLY A 186 -32.74 -3.01 -6.95
CA GLY A 186 -32.15 -4.14 -7.68
C GLY A 186 -32.76 -5.45 -7.21
N ARG A 187 -32.83 -6.44 -8.11
CA ARG A 187 -33.30 -7.78 -7.75
C ARG A 187 -32.35 -8.41 -6.74
N ARG A 188 -32.89 -9.04 -5.70
CA ARG A 188 -32.07 -9.69 -4.68
C ARG A 188 -31.57 -11.06 -5.14
N TYR A 189 -30.26 -11.27 -5.03
CA TYR A 189 -29.57 -12.53 -5.30
C TYR A 189 -28.75 -12.94 -4.07
N GLU A 190 -28.81 -14.22 -3.73
CA GLU A 190 -28.00 -14.81 -2.66
C GLU A 190 -26.85 -15.61 -3.27
N LEU A 191 -25.62 -15.27 -2.88
CA LEU A 191 -24.40 -15.90 -3.37
C LEU A 191 -23.85 -16.85 -2.29
N ARG A 192 -23.66 -18.13 -2.64
CA ARG A 192 -23.20 -19.19 -1.72
C ARG A 192 -21.96 -19.90 -2.22
N THR A 193 -21.76 -19.94 -3.53
CA THR A 193 -20.68 -20.69 -4.20
C THR A 193 -19.93 -19.82 -5.19
N TYR A 194 -18.75 -20.27 -5.60
CA TYR A 194 -17.97 -19.61 -6.66
C TYR A 194 -18.77 -19.46 -7.96
N ASN A 195 -19.60 -20.45 -8.30
CA ASN A 195 -20.42 -20.40 -9.50
C ASN A 195 -21.52 -19.33 -9.43
N ASP A 196 -21.99 -18.98 -8.23
CA ASP A 196 -23.00 -17.94 -8.08
C ASP A 196 -22.43 -16.56 -8.43
N LEU A 197 -21.11 -16.34 -8.33
CA LEU A 197 -20.48 -15.08 -8.73
C LEU A 197 -20.72 -14.74 -10.21
N PHE A 198 -20.93 -15.76 -11.07
CA PHE A 198 -21.23 -15.54 -12.48
C PHE A 198 -22.62 -14.94 -12.71
N THR A 199 -23.56 -15.09 -11.77
CA THR A 199 -24.89 -14.47 -11.86
C THR A 199 -24.84 -12.93 -11.85
N ILE A 200 -23.73 -12.35 -11.37
CA ILE A 200 -23.49 -10.91 -11.41
C ILE A 200 -23.33 -10.41 -12.85
N LYS A 201 -22.80 -11.26 -13.75
CA LYS A 201 -22.67 -10.95 -15.18
C LYS A 201 -24.03 -10.93 -15.88
N ASP A 202 -24.97 -11.74 -15.42
CA ASP A 202 -26.30 -11.88 -16.01
C ASP A 202 -27.23 -10.70 -15.64
N ASP A 203 -27.07 -10.11 -14.45
CA ASP A 203 -27.81 -8.91 -14.00
C ASP A 203 -26.88 -7.91 -13.25
N PRO A 204 -26.07 -7.11 -13.96
CA PRO A 204 -25.13 -6.19 -13.33
C PRO A 204 -25.78 -5.06 -12.50
N THR A 205 -27.11 -4.97 -12.47
CA THR A 205 -27.89 -3.99 -11.68
C THR A 205 -28.45 -4.57 -10.39
N GLY A 206 -28.27 -5.87 -10.14
CA GLY A 206 -28.84 -6.60 -9.00
C GLY A 206 -28.26 -6.20 -7.63
N TYR A 207 -28.94 -6.65 -6.58
CA TYR A 207 -28.49 -6.61 -5.19
C TYR A 207 -28.05 -8.01 -4.76
N TYR A 208 -26.74 -8.19 -4.61
CA TYR A 208 -26.09 -9.46 -4.32
C TYR A 208 -25.65 -9.50 -2.86
N VAL A 209 -25.92 -10.61 -2.17
CA VAL A 209 -25.48 -10.82 -0.78
C VAL A 209 -24.74 -12.13 -0.65
N LEU A 210 -23.52 -12.10 -0.11
CA LEU A 210 -22.84 -13.33 0.29
C LEU A 210 -23.52 -13.91 1.53
N MET A 211 -23.98 -15.14 1.42
CA MET A 211 -24.59 -15.87 2.53
C MET A 211 -23.55 -16.71 3.27
N GLU A 212 -22.49 -17.10 2.57
CA GLU A 212 -21.41 -17.96 3.03
C GLU A 212 -20.06 -17.41 2.53
N ASP A 213 -18.97 -17.87 3.12
CA ASP A 213 -17.65 -17.61 2.54
C ASP A 213 -17.49 -18.46 1.27
N ILE A 214 -16.87 -17.91 0.23
CA ILE A 214 -16.74 -18.52 -1.10
C ILE A 214 -15.28 -18.92 -1.34
N ASP A 215 -15.02 -20.20 -1.62
CA ASP A 215 -13.72 -20.67 -2.10
C ASP A 215 -13.68 -20.57 -3.64
N ALA A 216 -12.89 -19.62 -4.15
CA ALA A 216 -12.66 -19.40 -5.57
C ALA A 216 -11.38 -20.08 -6.07
N SER A 217 -10.77 -21.01 -5.33
CA SER A 217 -9.52 -21.66 -5.74
C SER A 217 -9.63 -22.49 -7.03
N SER A 218 -10.84 -22.82 -7.48
CA SER A 218 -11.08 -23.36 -8.82
C SER A 218 -10.79 -22.37 -9.95
N SER A 219 -10.61 -21.08 -9.67
CA SER A 219 -10.11 -20.08 -10.63
C SER A 219 -8.63 -20.26 -10.95
N THR A 220 -7.89 -21.06 -10.18
CA THR A 220 -6.48 -21.37 -10.45
C THR A 220 -6.37 -22.45 -11.53
N VAL A 221 -5.60 -22.18 -12.58
CA VAL A 221 -5.22 -23.22 -13.55
C VAL A 221 -4.32 -24.22 -12.80
N GLN A 222 -4.82 -25.42 -12.56
CA GLN A 222 -3.96 -26.50 -12.05
C GLN A 222 -2.98 -26.90 -13.16
N ARG A 223 -1.70 -26.64 -12.95
CA ARG A 223 -0.64 -27.16 -13.81
C ARG A 223 -0.51 -28.66 -13.58
N ILE A 224 -1.10 -29.47 -14.46
CA ILE A 224 -1.01 -30.93 -14.41
C ILE A 224 0.29 -31.36 -15.11
N VAL A 225 1.27 -31.81 -14.33
CA VAL A 225 2.48 -32.48 -14.85
C VAL A 225 2.30 -33.99 -14.65
N ILE A 226 2.15 -34.73 -15.74
CA ILE A 226 2.12 -36.20 -15.72
C ILE A 226 3.37 -36.69 -16.43
N ASN A 227 4.20 -37.48 -15.74
CA ASN A 227 5.39 -38.13 -16.29
C ASN A 227 6.40 -37.19 -16.96
N GLY A 228 6.63 -36.00 -16.39
CA GLY A 228 7.62 -35.04 -16.91
C GLY A 228 7.24 -34.35 -18.22
N VAL A 229 6.01 -34.54 -18.70
CA VAL A 229 5.46 -33.79 -19.82
C VAL A 229 4.52 -32.72 -19.27
N ASP A 230 4.80 -31.47 -19.62
CA ASP A 230 3.94 -30.33 -19.30
C ASP A 230 2.69 -30.41 -20.19
N TYR A 231 1.62 -30.95 -19.63
CA TYR A 231 0.33 -30.88 -20.31
C TYR A 231 -0.22 -29.48 -20.09
N GLN A 232 -0.15 -28.65 -21.14
CA GLN A 232 -1.09 -27.54 -21.39
C GLN A 232 -2.50 -28.12 -21.65
N GLY A 233 -2.93 -29.05 -20.80
CA GLY A 233 -4.26 -29.58 -20.81
C GLY A 233 -5.13 -28.49 -20.23
N TYR A 234 -5.92 -27.87 -21.10
CA TYR A 234 -7.07 -27.06 -20.71
C TYR A 234 -7.93 -27.86 -19.72
N SER A 235 -7.64 -27.78 -18.43
CA SER A 235 -8.65 -28.05 -17.42
C SER A 235 -9.66 -26.94 -17.60
N SER A 236 -10.90 -27.30 -17.91
CA SER A 236 -12.04 -26.43 -18.19
C SER A 236 -12.49 -25.59 -16.98
N ALA A 237 -11.58 -25.14 -16.12
CA ALA A 237 -11.83 -24.04 -15.23
C ALA A 237 -11.67 -22.77 -16.07
N GLU A 238 -12.78 -22.22 -16.55
CA GLU A 238 -12.77 -20.91 -17.17
C GLU A 238 -12.14 -19.92 -16.18
N GLU A 239 -11.06 -19.27 -16.60
CA GLU A 239 -10.44 -18.19 -15.85
C GLU A 239 -11.49 -17.15 -15.48
N PHE A 240 -11.47 -16.64 -14.25
CA PHE A 240 -12.45 -15.65 -13.83
C PHE A 240 -12.23 -14.34 -14.61
N ALA A 241 -13.01 -14.14 -15.67
CA ALA A 241 -12.98 -12.88 -16.39
C ALA A 241 -13.61 -11.76 -15.55
N PRO A 242 -12.99 -10.56 -15.48
CA PRO A 242 -13.54 -9.40 -14.76
C PRO A 242 -14.99 -9.12 -15.14
N ILE A 243 -15.81 -8.76 -14.13
CA ILE A 243 -17.19 -8.33 -14.36
C ILE A 243 -17.18 -6.87 -14.80
N ASN A 244 -17.70 -6.56 -15.99
CA ASN A 244 -17.72 -5.18 -16.51
C ASN A 244 -19.13 -4.58 -16.43
N GLY A 245 -19.21 -3.28 -16.14
CA GLY A 245 -20.48 -2.53 -16.15
C GLY A 245 -21.37 -2.80 -14.92
N PHE A 246 -20.80 -3.27 -13.82
CA PHE A 246 -21.57 -3.50 -12.59
C PHE A 246 -21.99 -2.17 -11.95
N SER A 247 -23.30 -1.93 -11.90
CA SER A 247 -23.93 -0.73 -11.32
C SER A 247 -24.87 -1.05 -10.15
N GLY A 248 -25.02 -2.33 -9.82
CA GLY A 248 -25.80 -2.84 -8.69
C GLY A 248 -25.08 -2.70 -7.35
N CYS A 249 -25.42 -3.57 -6.40
CA CYS A 249 -24.80 -3.60 -5.07
C CYS A 249 -24.34 -5.03 -4.72
N LEU A 250 -23.08 -5.19 -4.35
CA LEU A 250 -22.53 -6.42 -3.79
C LEU A 250 -22.25 -6.22 -2.30
N ASP A 251 -23.08 -6.81 -1.46
CA ASP A 251 -22.89 -6.86 -0.01
C ASP A 251 -22.21 -8.17 0.38
N GLY A 252 -20.94 -8.09 0.74
CA GLY A 252 -20.20 -9.20 1.29
C GLY A 252 -20.75 -9.68 2.63
N ASN A 253 -21.60 -8.91 3.33
CA ASN A 253 -22.25 -9.32 4.59
C ASN A 253 -21.25 -9.84 5.64
N GLY A 254 -20.02 -9.30 5.64
CA GLY A 254 -18.93 -9.74 6.51
C GLY A 254 -18.38 -11.14 6.17
N LYS A 255 -18.54 -11.59 4.93
CA LYS A 255 -18.04 -12.84 4.36
C LYS A 255 -16.81 -12.62 3.48
N THR A 256 -16.14 -13.72 3.20
CA THR A 256 -14.87 -13.76 2.48
C THR A 256 -14.98 -14.50 1.15
N ILE A 257 -14.31 -14.02 0.12
CA ILE A 257 -13.99 -14.78 -1.09
C ILE A 257 -12.49 -15.13 -1.01
N PHE A 258 -12.17 -16.43 -1.02
CA PHE A 258 -10.81 -16.96 -0.92
C PHE A 258 -10.23 -17.32 -2.29
N CYS A 259 -8.92 -17.14 -2.46
CA CYS A 259 -8.14 -17.69 -3.57
C CYS A 259 -8.66 -17.31 -4.97
N LEU A 260 -9.25 -16.11 -5.10
CA LEU A 260 -9.70 -15.61 -6.39
C LEU A 260 -8.49 -15.22 -7.24
N THR A 261 -8.38 -15.78 -8.43
CA THR A 261 -7.31 -15.47 -9.39
C THR A 261 -7.91 -14.86 -10.65
N ILE A 262 -7.42 -13.69 -11.02
CA ILE A 262 -7.80 -12.95 -12.22
C ILE A 262 -6.53 -12.58 -12.96
N LYS A 263 -6.18 -13.32 -14.01
CA LYS A 263 -5.03 -12.98 -14.84
C LYS A 263 -5.49 -12.38 -16.16
N LYS A 264 -4.49 -11.94 -16.91
CA LYS A 264 -4.55 -11.22 -18.16
C LYS A 264 -5.52 -11.87 -19.15
N SER A 265 -6.68 -11.25 -19.39
CA SER A 265 -7.40 -11.44 -20.64
C SER A 265 -6.78 -10.51 -21.68
N ASP A 266 -6.53 -11.02 -22.89
CA ASP A 266 -5.88 -10.29 -24.00
C ASP A 266 -6.71 -9.12 -24.58
N THR A 267 -7.58 -8.48 -23.79
CA THR A 267 -8.54 -7.49 -24.28
C THR A 267 -8.35 -6.09 -23.70
N THR A 268 -8.50 -5.13 -24.60
CA THR A 268 -8.29 -3.70 -24.44
C THR A 268 -9.38 -3.06 -23.57
N SER A 269 -8.99 -2.51 -22.42
CA SER A 269 -9.38 -1.18 -21.90
C SER A 269 -10.49 -0.95 -20.85
N THR A 270 -10.92 -1.90 -20.01
CA THR A 270 -11.80 -1.54 -18.85
C THR A 270 -11.14 -1.62 -17.47
N GLY A 271 -10.18 -2.53 -17.27
CA GLY A 271 -9.45 -2.70 -16.01
C GLY A 271 -9.47 -4.15 -15.53
N THR A 272 -8.63 -4.48 -14.55
CA THR A 272 -8.51 -5.83 -13.98
C THR A 272 -8.86 -5.81 -12.50
N GLY A 273 -9.74 -6.72 -12.08
CA GLY A 273 -10.22 -6.91 -10.71
C GLY A 273 -11.49 -7.74 -10.71
N LEU A 274 -12.09 -8.00 -9.53
CA LEU A 274 -13.41 -8.66 -9.46
C LEU A 274 -14.39 -7.98 -10.42
N PHE A 275 -14.34 -6.65 -10.44
CA PHE A 275 -14.94 -5.80 -11.45
C PHE A 275 -13.85 -5.18 -12.34
N GLY A 276 -13.99 -5.26 -13.66
CA GLY A 276 -13.14 -4.47 -14.56
C GLY A 276 -13.49 -2.99 -14.46
N GLU A 277 -14.80 -2.70 -14.54
CA GLU A 277 -15.39 -1.39 -14.28
C GLU A 277 -16.55 -1.51 -13.28
N LEU A 278 -16.45 -0.75 -12.19
CA LEU A 278 -17.44 -0.63 -11.12
C LEU A 278 -18.09 0.75 -11.19
N ALA A 279 -19.42 0.80 -11.32
CA ALA A 279 -20.25 2.00 -11.16
C ALA A 279 -21.25 1.87 -10.00
N GLY A 280 -21.29 0.71 -9.34
CA GLY A 280 -22.19 0.39 -8.25
C GLY A 280 -21.52 0.39 -6.88
N THR A 281 -22.14 -0.30 -5.92
CA THR A 281 -21.62 -0.43 -4.56
C THR A 281 -20.99 -1.81 -4.32
N VAL A 282 -19.83 -1.85 -3.68
CA VAL A 282 -19.28 -3.06 -3.06
C VAL A 282 -19.06 -2.76 -1.58
N LYS A 283 -19.64 -3.57 -0.69
CA LYS A 283 -19.54 -3.34 0.75
C LYS A 283 -19.33 -4.60 1.58
N ASN A 284 -18.70 -4.47 2.75
CA ASN A 284 -18.56 -5.52 3.76
C ASN A 284 -17.95 -6.84 3.22
N LEU A 285 -17.07 -6.74 2.23
CA LEU A 285 -16.48 -7.89 1.54
C LEU A 285 -15.01 -8.05 1.89
N THR A 286 -14.60 -9.27 2.19
CA THR A 286 -13.17 -9.63 2.28
C THR A 286 -12.76 -10.42 1.04
N LEU A 287 -11.75 -9.95 0.31
CA LEU A 287 -11.03 -10.74 -0.69
C LEU A 287 -9.74 -11.24 -0.04
N PHE A 288 -9.58 -12.55 0.01
CA PHE A 288 -8.48 -13.21 0.69
C PHE A 288 -7.67 -14.08 -0.27
N ASP A 289 -6.34 -14.00 -0.20
CA ASP A 289 -5.43 -14.70 -1.13
C ASP A 289 -5.79 -14.41 -2.60
N MET A 290 -6.10 -13.15 -2.88
CA MET A 290 -6.44 -12.69 -4.21
C MET A 290 -5.18 -12.54 -5.06
N GLU A 291 -5.17 -13.10 -6.27
CA GLU A 291 -4.14 -12.84 -7.28
C GLU A 291 -4.76 -12.06 -8.43
N SER A 292 -4.21 -10.89 -8.76
CA SER A 292 -4.60 -10.14 -9.96
C SER A 292 -3.37 -9.76 -10.78
N ASP A 293 -3.35 -10.13 -12.05
CA ASP A 293 -2.28 -9.78 -12.99
C ASP A 293 -2.90 -9.17 -14.25
N GLY A 294 -2.74 -7.86 -14.41
CA GLY A 294 -3.34 -7.08 -15.50
C GLY A 294 -2.35 -6.15 -16.19
N ASN A 295 -2.82 -5.42 -17.20
CA ASN A 295 -1.99 -4.43 -17.90
C ASN A 295 -2.10 -3.04 -17.27
N ASP A 296 -3.21 -2.33 -17.53
CA ASP A 296 -3.51 -1.03 -16.96
C ASP A 296 -4.75 -1.09 -16.07
N CYS A 297 -4.75 -0.30 -14.99
CA CYS A 297 -5.85 -0.19 -14.03
C CYS A 297 -6.16 -1.54 -13.37
N VAL A 298 -5.32 -1.94 -12.42
CA VAL A 298 -5.43 -3.25 -11.75
C VAL A 298 -5.73 -3.05 -10.27
N GLY A 299 -6.74 -3.75 -9.75
CA GLY A 299 -6.97 -3.87 -8.31
C GLY A 299 -7.77 -5.10 -7.94
N GLY A 300 -7.86 -5.40 -6.65
CA GLY A 300 -8.58 -6.59 -6.18
C GLY A 300 -10.09 -6.49 -6.39
N ILE A 301 -10.70 -5.37 -5.96
CA ILE A 301 -12.15 -5.14 -6.12
C ILE A 301 -12.46 -4.62 -7.51
N ALA A 302 -11.76 -3.58 -7.95
CA ALA A 302 -12.05 -2.94 -9.23
C ALA A 302 -10.79 -2.52 -9.99
N GLY A 303 -10.77 -2.72 -11.31
CA GLY A 303 -9.80 -2.06 -12.17
C GLY A 303 -10.06 -0.56 -12.22
N VAL A 304 -11.27 -0.18 -12.58
CA VAL A 304 -11.77 1.21 -12.56
C VAL A 304 -13.04 1.30 -11.74
N ALA A 305 -13.09 2.23 -10.79
CA ALA A 305 -14.29 2.61 -10.04
C ALA A 305 -14.72 4.01 -10.47
N THR A 306 -15.86 4.12 -11.15
CA THR A 306 -16.38 5.37 -11.74
C THR A 306 -16.91 6.33 -10.68
N ASN A 307 -17.41 7.50 -11.08
CA ASN A 307 -17.89 8.53 -10.14
C ASN A 307 -18.99 8.03 -9.19
N ASP A 308 -19.82 7.10 -9.66
CA ASP A 308 -20.96 6.56 -8.89
C ASP A 308 -20.55 5.38 -8.00
N ALA A 309 -19.29 4.92 -8.11
CA ALA A 309 -18.80 3.77 -7.38
C ALA A 309 -18.61 4.05 -5.89
N VAL A 310 -19.07 3.12 -5.06
CA VAL A 310 -18.85 3.16 -3.60
C VAL A 310 -18.23 1.84 -3.16
N ILE A 311 -17.00 1.89 -2.67
CA ILE A 311 -16.31 0.74 -2.06
C ILE A 311 -16.22 1.01 -0.56
N SER A 312 -16.93 0.23 0.27
CA SER A 312 -17.04 0.54 1.71
C SER A 312 -16.95 -0.66 2.64
N GLY A 313 -16.15 -0.59 3.71
CA GLY A 313 -16.06 -1.72 4.64
C GLY A 313 -15.43 -2.96 4.01
N CYS A 314 -14.55 -2.79 3.03
CA CYS A 314 -13.94 -3.89 2.31
C CYS A 314 -12.49 -4.14 2.71
N GLN A 315 -12.06 -5.40 2.61
CA GLN A 315 -10.72 -5.85 2.92
C GLN A 315 -10.14 -6.58 1.72
N VAL A 316 -8.92 -6.24 1.32
CA VAL A 316 -8.22 -6.97 0.26
C VAL A 316 -6.85 -7.43 0.72
N PHE A 317 -6.66 -8.74 0.66
CA PHE A 317 -5.43 -9.44 0.96
C PHE A 317 -4.97 -10.21 -0.27
N GLY A 318 -3.83 -9.84 -0.85
CA GLY A 318 -3.43 -10.45 -2.12
C GLY A 318 -2.10 -10.04 -2.71
N ASN A 319 -1.86 -10.49 -3.93
CA ASN A 319 -0.75 -10.12 -4.78
C ASN A 319 -1.30 -9.53 -6.09
N ILE A 320 -1.08 -8.23 -6.30
CA ILE A 320 -1.63 -7.47 -7.41
C ILE A 320 -0.49 -6.93 -8.25
N LYS A 321 -0.45 -7.32 -9.52
CA LYS A 321 0.58 -6.96 -10.48
C LYS A 321 -0.02 -6.25 -11.70
N GLY A 322 0.65 -5.21 -12.17
CA GLY A 322 0.34 -4.57 -13.43
C GLY A 322 1.38 -3.58 -13.91
N ILE A 323 1.09 -2.87 -15.00
CA ILE A 323 1.97 -1.86 -15.58
C ILE A 323 1.64 -0.48 -15.04
N SER A 324 0.39 0.00 -15.20
CA SER A 324 0.00 1.35 -14.78
C SER A 324 -1.28 1.36 -13.96
N HIS A 325 -1.35 2.27 -12.98
CA HIS A 325 -2.47 2.44 -12.06
C HIS A 325 -2.84 1.15 -11.32
N VAL A 326 -1.88 0.64 -10.54
CA VAL A 326 -2.03 -0.59 -9.76
C VAL A 326 -2.33 -0.24 -8.31
N GLY A 327 -3.44 -0.72 -7.76
CA GLY A 327 -3.75 -0.54 -6.34
C GLY A 327 -4.37 -1.79 -5.75
N MET A 328 -4.07 -2.12 -4.49
CA MET A 328 -4.56 -3.38 -3.88
C MET A 328 -6.09 -3.49 -3.94
N ILE A 329 -6.81 -2.38 -3.69
CA ILE A 329 -8.28 -2.37 -3.74
C ILE A 329 -8.78 -1.97 -5.12
N VAL A 330 -8.23 -0.87 -5.65
CA VAL A 330 -8.71 -0.27 -6.89
C VAL A 330 -7.57 0.25 -7.77
N GLY A 331 -7.63 0.02 -9.08
CA GLY A 331 -6.65 0.59 -10.01
C GLY A 331 -6.81 2.11 -10.16
N LYS A 332 -7.95 2.55 -10.70
CA LYS A 332 -8.36 3.97 -10.77
C LYS A 332 -9.65 4.23 -10.02
N LEU A 333 -9.63 5.20 -9.13
CA LEU A 333 -10.79 5.63 -8.35
C LEU A 333 -11.25 7.02 -8.78
N TYR A 334 -12.50 7.12 -9.21
CA TYR A 334 -13.24 8.37 -9.42
C TYR A 334 -14.36 8.57 -8.39
N GLY A 335 -14.86 7.48 -7.79
CA GLY A 335 -15.90 7.49 -6.75
C GLY A 335 -15.36 7.57 -5.33
N ARG A 336 -15.91 6.75 -4.42
CA ARG A 336 -15.60 6.75 -2.98
C ARG A 336 -14.99 5.41 -2.54
N LEU A 337 -13.94 5.49 -1.70
CA LEU A 337 -13.35 4.34 -1.00
C LEU A 337 -13.26 4.66 0.50
N GLU A 338 -14.03 3.96 1.32
CA GLU A 338 -14.23 4.35 2.72
C GLU A 338 -14.24 3.15 3.68
N ASN A 339 -13.61 3.29 4.85
CA ASN A 339 -13.59 2.22 5.85
C ASN A 339 -13.02 0.91 5.28
N CYS A 340 -11.96 1.01 4.48
CA CYS A 340 -11.36 -0.14 3.81
C CYS A 340 -9.93 -0.38 4.30
N CYS A 341 -9.45 -1.62 4.17
CA CYS A 341 -8.05 -1.93 4.39
C CYS A 341 -7.44 -2.85 3.34
N ALA A 342 -6.15 -2.67 3.12
CA ALA A 342 -5.36 -3.43 2.15
C ALA A 342 -4.09 -3.97 2.80
N CYS A 343 -3.73 -5.21 2.47
CA CYS A 343 -2.42 -5.76 2.80
C CYS A 343 -1.98 -6.77 1.75
N GLY A 344 -0.67 -6.84 1.50
CA GLY A 344 -0.08 -7.74 0.53
C GLY A 344 0.86 -7.03 -0.42
N PHE A 345 1.03 -7.56 -1.62
CA PHE A 345 1.98 -7.07 -2.60
C PHE A 345 1.31 -6.29 -3.72
N VAL A 346 1.90 -5.14 -4.06
CA VAL A 346 1.49 -4.32 -5.19
C VAL A 346 2.72 -4.06 -6.05
N ASP A 347 2.77 -4.67 -7.23
CA ASP A 347 3.84 -4.47 -8.21
C ASP A 347 3.28 -3.71 -9.42
N GLY A 348 3.58 -2.41 -9.50
CA GLY A 348 3.11 -1.55 -10.58
C GLY A 348 4.26 -0.80 -11.25
N ALA A 349 4.52 -1.05 -12.52
CA ALA A 349 5.68 -0.48 -13.21
C ALA A 349 5.71 1.07 -13.20
N ASP A 350 4.59 1.77 -13.48
CA ASP A 350 4.56 3.24 -13.65
C ASP A 350 3.75 4.00 -12.59
N THR A 351 2.76 3.38 -11.96
CA THR A 351 1.99 4.02 -10.88
C THR A 351 1.41 2.95 -9.98
N ALA A 352 1.75 2.99 -8.69
CA ALA A 352 1.31 1.99 -7.72
C ALA A 352 0.95 2.61 -6.37
N GLY A 353 -0.13 2.14 -5.75
CA GLY A 353 -0.54 2.57 -4.41
C GLY A 353 -1.06 1.44 -3.53
N GLY A 354 -0.82 1.52 -2.23
CA GLY A 354 -1.26 0.50 -1.29
C GLY A 354 -2.79 0.30 -1.23
N LEU A 355 -3.59 1.35 -1.44
CA LEU A 355 -5.05 1.29 -1.58
C LEU A 355 -5.48 1.43 -3.03
N ALA A 356 -5.01 2.50 -3.70
CA ALA A 356 -5.43 2.88 -5.03
C ALA A 356 -4.22 3.21 -5.93
N GLY A 357 -4.23 2.76 -7.18
CA GLY A 357 -3.22 3.18 -8.15
C GLY A 357 -3.32 4.69 -8.44
N SER A 358 -4.51 5.13 -8.82
CA SER A 358 -4.86 6.54 -8.97
C SER A 358 -6.14 6.92 -8.23
N CYS A 359 -6.15 8.13 -7.68
CA CYS A 359 -7.32 8.80 -7.10
C CYS A 359 -7.58 10.08 -7.90
N GLU A 360 -8.68 10.12 -8.66
CA GLU A 360 -8.98 11.15 -9.66
C GLU A 360 -10.28 11.86 -9.29
N MET A 361 -10.17 13.01 -8.61
CA MET A 361 -11.31 13.78 -8.10
C MET A 361 -12.23 12.96 -7.16
N ALA A 362 -11.67 11.90 -6.57
CA ALA A 362 -12.33 10.92 -5.72
C ALA A 362 -12.04 11.14 -4.22
N LEU A 363 -12.80 10.47 -3.36
CA LEU A 363 -12.61 10.45 -1.91
C LEU A 363 -12.05 9.12 -1.43
N ILE A 364 -10.97 9.18 -0.65
CA ILE A 364 -10.48 8.06 0.17
C ILE A 364 -10.56 8.49 1.64
N ALA A 365 -11.37 7.80 2.44
CA ALA A 365 -11.54 8.16 3.85
C ALA A 365 -11.48 6.96 4.80
N ASN A 366 -11.00 7.20 6.02
CA ASN A 366 -11.02 6.21 7.11
C ASN A 366 -10.44 4.84 6.69
N SER A 367 -9.33 4.84 5.96
CA SER A 367 -8.80 3.62 5.32
C SER A 367 -7.30 3.48 5.52
N TYR A 368 -6.78 2.26 5.44
CA TYR A 368 -5.35 2.03 5.67
C TYR A 368 -4.75 0.93 4.81
N ALA A 369 -3.46 1.06 4.51
CA ALA A 369 -2.70 0.03 3.79
C ALA A 369 -1.49 -0.44 4.60
N SER A 370 -1.21 -1.74 4.50
CA SER A 370 -0.03 -2.40 5.06
C SER A 370 0.60 -3.26 3.96
N CYS A 371 1.02 -2.62 2.87
CA CYS A 371 1.44 -3.29 1.65
C CYS A 371 2.95 -3.20 1.41
N VAL A 372 3.47 -4.11 0.59
CA VAL A 372 4.76 -3.94 -0.08
C VAL A 372 4.47 -3.38 -1.47
N VAL A 373 4.81 -2.12 -1.71
CA VAL A 373 4.52 -1.44 -2.98
C VAL A 373 5.81 -1.20 -3.74
N THR A 374 5.94 -1.83 -4.91
CA THR A 374 7.11 -1.74 -5.80
C THR A 374 6.74 -1.17 -7.15
N GLY A 375 7.67 -0.43 -7.76
CA GLY A 375 7.52 0.07 -9.13
C GLY A 375 8.65 1.00 -9.58
N VAL A 376 8.49 1.67 -10.72
CA VAL A 376 9.51 2.58 -11.27
C VAL A 376 9.17 4.05 -11.00
N ASP A 377 7.91 4.45 -11.19
CA ASP A 377 7.45 5.83 -11.05
C ASP A 377 6.15 5.92 -10.23
N ARG A 378 5.88 7.08 -9.62
CA ARG A 378 4.65 7.40 -8.83
C ARG A 378 4.21 6.28 -7.86
N ILE A 379 5.06 5.99 -6.89
CA ILE A 379 4.83 4.94 -5.89
C ILE A 379 4.41 5.57 -4.57
N GLY A 380 3.20 5.26 -4.09
CA GLY A 380 2.66 5.78 -2.84
C GLY A 380 2.27 4.68 -1.86
N GLY A 381 2.48 4.91 -0.57
CA GLY A 381 2.05 3.93 0.45
C GLY A 381 0.53 3.77 0.55
N LEU A 382 -0.24 4.79 0.14
CA LEU A 382 -1.70 4.73 -0.04
C LEU A 382 -2.11 4.87 -1.51
N VAL A 383 -1.62 5.91 -2.20
CA VAL A 383 -2.05 6.28 -3.55
C VAL A 383 -0.86 6.56 -4.45
N GLY A 384 -0.78 5.94 -5.62
CA GLY A 384 0.31 6.20 -6.57
C GLY A 384 0.24 7.62 -7.14
N TYR A 385 -0.90 7.96 -7.74
CA TYR A 385 -1.16 9.28 -8.31
C TYR A 385 -2.47 9.90 -7.81
N ASN A 386 -2.42 11.11 -7.26
CA ASN A 386 -3.60 11.82 -6.79
C ASN A 386 -3.85 13.11 -7.58
N ARG A 387 -5.02 13.18 -8.22
CA ARG A 387 -5.52 14.39 -8.86
C ARG A 387 -6.71 14.90 -8.06
N ALA A 388 -6.45 15.77 -7.10
CA ALA A 388 -7.53 16.39 -6.33
C ALA A 388 -8.25 17.49 -7.13
N ARG A 389 -9.52 17.73 -6.76
CA ARG A 389 -10.33 18.82 -7.32
C ARG A 389 -9.69 20.16 -6.97
N GLN A 390 -9.46 20.98 -8.00
CA GLN A 390 -9.19 22.41 -7.86
C GLN A 390 -10.53 23.14 -7.95
N THR A 391 -10.91 23.90 -6.93
CA THR A 391 -12.08 24.76 -7.01
C THR A 391 -11.73 26.06 -7.76
N PRO A 392 -12.58 26.59 -8.66
CA PRO A 392 -12.29 27.83 -9.39
C PRO A 392 -12.29 29.09 -8.51
N GLU A 393 -13.00 29.06 -7.38
CA GLU A 393 -13.32 30.24 -6.57
C GLU A 393 -12.30 30.48 -5.45
N GLU A 394 -11.61 29.43 -5.04
CA GLU A 394 -10.45 29.50 -4.16
C GLU A 394 -9.44 28.53 -4.73
N MET A 395 -8.18 28.95 -4.91
CA MET A 395 -7.03 28.08 -5.22
C MET A 395 -6.72 27.12 -4.04
N SER A 396 -7.76 26.61 -3.38
CA SER A 396 -7.76 25.67 -2.27
C SER A 396 -8.00 24.28 -2.84
N PHE A 397 -7.06 23.37 -2.61
CA PHE A 397 -7.22 21.97 -2.99
C PHE A 397 -8.22 21.31 -2.04
N VAL A 398 -9.20 20.57 -2.58
CA VAL A 398 -10.05 19.73 -1.74
C VAL A 398 -9.19 18.59 -1.19
N ARG A 399 -8.99 18.55 0.13
CA ARG A 399 -8.35 17.41 0.81
C ARG A 399 -9.20 16.17 0.55
N ASN A 400 -8.70 15.25 -0.26
CA ASN A 400 -9.50 14.14 -0.78
C ASN A 400 -9.03 12.78 -0.25
N ILE A 401 -7.97 12.77 0.56
CA ILE A 401 -7.51 11.61 1.33
C ILE A 401 -7.55 11.98 2.81
N LYS A 402 -8.45 11.36 3.59
CA LYS A 402 -8.81 11.81 4.94
C LYS A 402 -8.79 10.70 5.97
N ASN A 403 -8.22 10.96 7.14
CA ASN A 403 -8.19 10.01 8.27
C ASN A 403 -7.65 8.63 7.85
N CYS A 404 -6.59 8.63 7.05
CA CYS A 404 -5.98 7.43 6.51
C CYS A 404 -4.58 7.21 7.08
N TYR A 405 -4.08 5.98 7.04
CA TYR A 405 -2.69 5.75 7.39
C TYR A 405 -2.03 4.62 6.61
N SER A 406 -0.72 4.74 6.40
CA SER A 406 0.08 3.72 5.71
C SER A 406 1.11 3.09 6.65
N LEU A 407 1.13 1.76 6.70
CA LEU A 407 2.21 0.94 7.27
C LEU A 407 3.06 0.32 6.16
N SER A 408 2.86 0.76 4.92
CA SER A 408 3.44 0.14 3.74
C SER A 408 4.94 0.46 3.60
N SER A 409 5.71 -0.53 3.13
CA SER A 409 7.05 -0.29 2.58
C SER A 409 6.91 0.08 1.11
N VAL A 410 7.60 1.12 0.67
CA VAL A 410 7.51 1.62 -0.71
C VAL A 410 8.89 1.65 -1.36
N SER A 411 8.98 1.20 -2.61
CA SER A 411 10.23 1.18 -3.37
C SER A 411 9.99 1.60 -4.82
N GLY A 412 10.77 2.57 -5.30
CA GLY A 412 10.78 2.97 -6.70
C GLY A 412 11.87 3.97 -7.06
N ASN A 413 12.00 4.27 -8.35
CA ASN A 413 13.19 4.94 -8.90
C ASN A 413 13.03 6.45 -9.16
N LYS A 414 11.80 6.97 -9.14
CA LYS A 414 11.51 8.37 -9.53
C LYS A 414 10.72 9.13 -8.47
N ARG A 415 9.39 9.08 -8.53
CA ARG A 415 8.50 9.77 -7.58
C ARG A 415 7.95 8.75 -6.59
N VAL A 416 8.49 8.76 -5.38
CA VAL A 416 8.12 7.81 -4.30
C VAL A 416 7.78 8.59 -3.04
N ASP A 417 6.73 8.18 -2.34
CA ASP A 417 6.28 8.81 -1.09
C ASP A 417 5.55 7.80 -0.19
N ALA A 418 5.58 8.04 1.12
CA ALA A 418 4.91 7.18 2.09
C ALA A 418 3.36 7.22 2.00
N ILE A 419 2.77 8.26 1.41
CA ILE A 419 1.31 8.41 1.27
C ILE A 419 0.93 8.55 -0.20
N ILE A 420 1.42 9.58 -0.90
CA ILE A 420 1.05 9.89 -2.29
C ILE A 420 2.31 10.03 -3.17
N GLY A 421 2.50 9.08 -4.09
CA GLY A 421 3.67 9.05 -4.96
C GLY A 421 3.83 10.31 -5.82
N SER A 422 2.73 10.79 -6.41
CA SER A 422 2.70 12.02 -7.21
C SER A 422 1.32 12.67 -7.20
N VAL A 423 1.26 13.98 -7.45
CA VAL A 423 0.01 14.74 -7.58
C VAL A 423 -0.08 15.43 -8.95
N ASP A 424 -1.27 15.91 -9.33
CA ASP A 424 -1.44 16.79 -10.50
C ASP A 424 -0.89 18.19 -10.18
N GLY A 425 0.09 18.65 -10.96
CA GLY A 425 0.85 19.89 -10.71
C GLY A 425 2.09 19.71 -9.83
N GLU A 426 2.62 20.83 -9.30
CA GLU A 426 3.75 20.77 -8.36
C GLU A 426 3.27 20.23 -7.01
N LYS A 427 3.96 19.20 -6.51
CA LYS A 427 3.70 18.66 -5.18
C LYS A 427 3.99 19.73 -4.15
N LEU A 428 2.93 20.20 -3.49
CA LEU A 428 3.05 21.15 -2.39
C LEU A 428 3.79 20.50 -1.23
N ALA A 429 4.70 21.26 -0.62
CA ALA A 429 5.59 20.77 0.45
C ALA A 429 4.82 20.29 1.70
N ASP A 430 3.55 20.67 1.85
CA ASP A 430 2.71 20.38 3.01
C ASP A 430 1.73 19.22 2.81
N ASN A 431 1.69 18.58 1.63
CA ASN A 431 0.68 17.57 1.26
C ASN A 431 -0.76 18.08 1.51
N SER A 432 -1.07 19.30 1.05
CA SER A 432 -2.40 19.93 1.15
C SER A 432 -3.59 19.09 0.66
N TYR A 433 -3.35 17.98 -0.04
CA TYR A 433 -4.33 17.01 -0.53
C TYR A 433 -4.82 16.02 0.54
N THR A 434 -4.14 15.97 1.69
CA THR A 434 -4.40 15.02 2.77
C THR A 434 -4.98 15.73 4.00
N GLU A 435 -5.78 15.02 4.80
CA GLU A 435 -6.31 15.49 6.07
C GLU A 435 -6.12 14.38 7.12
N ASN A 436 -5.48 14.69 8.25
CA ASN A 436 -5.25 13.74 9.35
C ASN A 436 -4.67 12.38 8.88
N CYS A 437 -3.68 12.43 7.99
CA CYS A 437 -3.04 11.24 7.45
C CYS A 437 -1.73 10.94 8.17
N TYR A 438 -1.40 9.66 8.32
CA TYR A 438 -0.20 9.22 9.05
C TYR A 438 0.53 8.12 8.30
N PHE A 439 1.85 8.01 8.47
CA PHE A 439 2.59 6.86 7.97
C PHE A 439 3.67 6.40 8.93
N ASP A 440 3.99 5.10 8.87
CA ASP A 440 5.14 4.55 9.54
C ASP A 440 6.42 4.99 8.81
N SER A 441 7.14 5.92 9.43
CA SER A 441 8.38 6.48 8.88
C SER A 441 9.49 5.43 8.69
N GLU A 442 9.53 4.41 9.56
CA GLU A 442 10.53 3.35 9.48
C GLU A 442 10.22 2.41 8.32
N ALA A 443 8.97 1.97 8.20
CA ALA A 443 8.54 1.05 7.15
C ALA A 443 8.65 1.68 5.75
N ALA A 444 8.26 2.95 5.62
CA ALA A 444 8.27 3.64 4.34
C ALA A 444 9.69 4.08 3.90
N GLY A 445 10.66 4.13 4.82
CA GLY A 445 12.01 4.62 4.53
C GLY A 445 12.12 6.14 4.39
N PHE A 446 11.17 6.89 4.94
CA PHE A 446 11.13 8.37 4.92
C PHE A 446 11.30 8.93 6.33
N PRO A 447 11.87 10.13 6.51
CA PRO A 447 11.99 10.72 7.84
C PRO A 447 10.61 11.08 8.41
N ALA A 448 10.52 11.13 9.74
CA ALA A 448 9.37 11.72 10.42
C ALA A 448 9.23 13.21 10.04
N MET A 449 8.01 13.66 9.78
CA MET A 449 7.70 15.04 9.33
C MET A 449 6.37 15.53 9.91
N ASP A 450 6.29 16.83 10.22
CA ASP A 450 5.10 17.49 10.78
C ASP A 450 4.25 18.19 9.70
N ALA A 451 3.86 17.47 8.64
CA ALA A 451 2.98 17.96 7.58
C ALA A 451 1.55 17.41 7.74
N ASN A 452 0.63 17.74 6.80
CA ASN A 452 -0.74 17.20 6.80
C ASN A 452 -0.78 15.66 6.69
N SER A 453 0.31 15.08 6.20
CA SER A 453 0.69 13.68 6.39
C SER A 453 1.85 13.60 7.39
N LYS A 454 1.62 12.98 8.55
CA LYS A 454 2.60 12.90 9.63
C LYS A 454 3.33 11.56 9.62
N GLY A 455 4.63 11.60 9.35
CA GLY A 455 5.51 10.43 9.49
C GLY A 455 5.87 10.22 10.96
N LEU A 456 5.61 9.04 11.49
CA LEU A 456 5.76 8.71 12.91
C LEU A 456 6.47 7.38 13.10
N ALA A 457 7.08 7.18 14.27
CA ALA A 457 7.52 5.85 14.67
C ALA A 457 6.30 4.96 14.97
N LEU A 458 6.44 3.65 14.77
CA LEU A 458 5.35 2.69 15.02
C LEU A 458 4.79 2.78 16.44
N SER A 459 5.64 3.01 17.44
CA SER A 459 5.22 3.18 18.84
C SER A 459 4.29 4.38 19.04
N GLU A 460 4.46 5.46 18.27
CA GLU A 460 3.61 6.63 18.28
C GLU A 460 2.30 6.38 17.52
N LEU A 461 2.35 5.63 16.41
CA LEU A 461 1.15 5.16 15.70
C LEU A 461 0.31 4.19 16.54
N MET A 462 0.88 3.59 17.59
CA MET A 462 0.13 2.76 18.54
C MET A 462 -0.49 3.55 19.69
N SER A 463 -0.44 4.89 19.66
CA SER A 463 -1.03 5.75 20.68
C SER A 463 -2.35 6.35 20.20
N LYS A 464 -3.44 6.15 20.96
CA LYS A 464 -4.74 6.79 20.66
C LYS A 464 -4.64 8.31 20.58
N ALA A 465 -3.77 8.92 21.38
CA ALA A 465 -3.58 10.38 21.43
C ALA A 465 -3.01 10.96 20.13
N THR A 466 -2.41 10.13 19.28
CA THR A 466 -1.89 10.53 17.96
C THR A 466 -3.01 10.94 17.02
N TYR A 467 -4.18 10.31 17.12
CA TYR A 467 -5.27 10.40 16.16
C TYR A 467 -6.32 11.41 16.61
N VAL A 468 -5.94 12.69 16.56
CA VAL A 468 -6.86 13.79 16.88
C VAL A 468 -7.99 13.83 15.84
N ASN A 469 -9.23 14.04 16.31
CA ASN A 469 -10.46 14.09 15.49
C ASN A 469 -10.86 12.78 14.80
N TRP A 470 -10.23 11.65 15.13
CA TRP A 470 -10.70 10.35 14.65
C TRP A 470 -11.86 9.84 15.51
N ASP A 471 -12.87 9.26 14.86
CA ASP A 471 -14.02 8.67 15.53
C ASP A 471 -13.69 7.26 16.05
N PHE A 472 -13.27 7.18 17.32
CA PHE A 472 -13.06 5.91 18.02
C PHE A 472 -14.33 5.32 18.65
N GLU A 473 -15.47 6.01 18.55
CA GLU A 473 -16.74 5.47 19.02
C GLU A 473 -17.33 4.55 17.95
N ASN A 474 -17.36 5.00 16.68
CA ASN A 474 -18.07 4.28 15.61
C ASN A 474 -17.16 3.67 14.54
N VAL A 475 -16.03 4.29 14.22
CA VAL A 475 -15.21 3.88 13.06
C VAL A 475 -14.01 3.06 13.48
N TRP A 476 -13.19 3.62 14.37
CA TRP A 476 -11.91 3.06 14.75
C TRP A 476 -11.95 2.43 16.13
N ASN A 477 -11.08 1.45 16.34
CA ASN A 477 -10.70 0.95 17.64
C ASN A 477 -9.17 0.91 17.71
N ILE A 478 -8.60 0.94 18.90
CA ILE A 478 -7.15 0.88 19.10
C ILE A 478 -6.84 0.27 20.46
N VAL A 479 -5.80 -0.56 20.50
CA VAL A 479 -5.22 -1.11 21.73
C VAL A 479 -3.89 -0.40 21.97
N PRO A 480 -3.82 0.57 22.91
CA PRO A 480 -2.62 1.38 23.12
C PRO A 480 -1.35 0.54 23.33
N GLY A 481 -0.29 0.88 22.60
CA GLY A 481 1.00 0.17 22.64
C GLY A 481 1.00 -1.24 22.04
N ARG A 482 -0.15 -1.71 21.52
CA ARG A 482 -0.28 -3.04 20.90
C ARG A 482 -0.87 -3.00 19.49
N SER A 483 -1.60 -1.95 19.11
CA SER A 483 -2.17 -1.83 17.77
C SER A 483 -2.05 -0.40 17.26
N THR A 484 -1.90 -0.25 15.94
CA THR A 484 -2.38 0.95 15.26
C THR A 484 -3.92 0.94 15.27
N PRO A 485 -4.61 2.04 14.92
CA PRO A 485 -6.06 2.02 14.78
C PRO A 485 -6.51 0.93 13.80
N PHE A 486 -7.65 0.29 14.05
CA PHE A 486 -8.25 -0.68 13.16
C PHE A 486 -9.77 -0.48 13.10
N LEU A 487 -10.40 -0.91 12.02
CA LEU A 487 -11.80 -0.60 11.73
C LEU A 487 -12.76 -1.46 12.55
N ARG A 488 -13.56 -0.85 13.42
CA ARG A 488 -14.46 -1.56 14.36
C ARG A 488 -15.37 -2.58 13.67
N LYS A 489 -15.97 -2.21 12.53
CA LYS A 489 -16.92 -3.07 11.80
C LYS A 489 -16.28 -4.30 11.14
N LEU A 490 -14.97 -4.27 10.90
CA LEU A 490 -14.26 -5.37 10.25
C LEU A 490 -13.75 -6.42 11.26
N PHE A 491 -13.70 -6.05 12.53
CA PHE A 491 -13.12 -6.85 13.61
C PHE A 491 -14.15 -7.07 14.71
N ASP A 492 -15.14 -7.94 14.44
CA ASP A 492 -16.23 -8.34 15.34
C ASP A 492 -15.84 -9.45 16.35
N GLY A 493 -14.54 -9.74 16.47
CA GLY A 493 -14.01 -10.81 17.32
C GLY A 493 -13.75 -12.13 16.59
N ARG A 494 -14.05 -12.22 15.29
CA ARG A 494 -13.61 -13.34 14.45
C ARG A 494 -12.13 -13.20 14.07
N PHE A 495 -11.38 -14.29 14.22
CA PHE A 495 -9.99 -14.39 13.79
C PHE A 495 -9.93 -14.70 12.31
N HIS A 496 -9.45 -13.76 11.49
CA HIS A 496 -9.07 -14.06 10.12
C HIS A 496 -7.64 -14.60 10.15
N ILE A 497 -7.49 -15.91 9.96
CA ILE A 497 -6.17 -16.50 9.72
C ILE A 497 -5.80 -16.13 8.30
N ILE A 498 -4.76 -15.32 8.17
CA ILE A 498 -4.37 -14.72 6.90
C ILE A 498 -3.19 -15.54 6.33
N GLY A 499 -3.51 -16.54 5.50
CA GLY A 499 -2.68 -16.91 4.34
C GLY A 499 -1.95 -18.25 4.35
N GLU A 500 -2.55 -19.31 3.82
CA GLU A 500 -1.79 -20.43 3.25
C GLU A 500 -1.57 -20.21 1.76
N LYS A 501 -0.32 -20.04 1.32
CA LYS A 501 0.01 -20.27 -0.09
C LYS A 501 -0.20 -21.76 -0.37
N LYS A 502 -1.31 -22.10 -1.02
CA LYS A 502 -1.71 -23.49 -1.32
C LYS A 502 -0.54 -24.25 -1.96
N GLY A 503 -0.01 -25.24 -1.25
CA GLY A 503 1.04 -26.15 -1.75
C GLY A 503 2.50 -25.79 -1.44
N ALA A 504 2.78 -24.88 -0.50
CA ALA A 504 4.13 -24.62 0.02
C ALA A 504 4.22 -24.50 1.56
N GLY A 505 3.14 -24.78 2.30
CA GLY A 505 3.13 -24.72 3.76
C GLY A 505 1.73 -24.59 4.33
N VAL A 506 1.63 -24.64 5.66
CA VAL A 506 0.40 -24.54 6.47
C VAL A 506 0.60 -23.51 7.56
N ILE A 507 -0.37 -22.62 7.80
CA ILE A 507 -0.37 -21.78 9.01
C ILE A 507 -1.27 -22.44 10.05
N LYS A 508 -0.71 -22.77 11.22
CA LYS A 508 -1.50 -23.18 12.38
C LYS A 508 -1.74 -22.00 13.31
N THR A 509 -2.99 -21.79 13.69
CA THR A 509 -3.35 -21.01 14.87
C THR A 509 -3.32 -21.87 16.12
N MET A 510 -2.79 -21.32 17.21
CA MET A 510 -3.11 -21.79 18.55
C MET A 510 -4.37 -21.09 19.08
N ASP A 511 -4.96 -21.64 20.14
CA ASP A 511 -6.15 -21.08 20.79
C ASP A 511 -5.93 -19.61 21.17
N ALA A 512 -6.96 -18.81 20.94
CA ALA A 512 -6.97 -17.42 21.34
C ALA A 512 -6.80 -17.30 22.86
N ALA A 513 -5.79 -16.55 23.28
CA ALA A 513 -5.52 -16.23 24.67
C ALA A 513 -5.85 -14.76 24.93
N LEU A 514 -6.06 -14.43 26.20
CA LEU A 514 -6.21 -13.06 26.66
C LEU A 514 -4.91 -12.66 27.34
N ASP A 515 -4.39 -11.49 26.98
CA ASP A 515 -3.29 -10.91 27.73
C ASP A 515 -3.74 -10.37 29.10
N ASP A 516 -2.79 -9.88 29.90
CA ASP A 516 -3.05 -9.29 31.22
C ASP A 516 -4.05 -8.11 31.21
N ASN A 517 -4.34 -7.54 30.03
CA ASN A 517 -5.30 -6.45 29.82
C ASN A 517 -6.61 -6.93 29.18
N ASN A 518 -6.83 -8.25 29.11
CA ASN A 518 -8.02 -8.87 28.54
C ASN A 518 -8.17 -8.60 27.03
N VAL A 519 -7.06 -8.41 26.30
CA VAL A 519 -7.06 -8.28 24.83
C VAL A 519 -6.79 -9.66 24.21
N PRO A 520 -7.61 -10.09 23.23
CA PRO A 520 -7.38 -11.34 22.52
C PRO A 520 -6.11 -11.28 21.67
N TYR A 521 -5.24 -12.26 21.85
CA TYR A 521 -4.10 -12.57 21.00
C TYR A 521 -4.09 -14.06 20.66
N PHE A 522 -3.36 -14.45 19.63
CA PHE A 522 -3.18 -15.83 19.22
C PHE A 522 -1.77 -16.01 18.66
N GLU A 523 -1.23 -17.21 18.77
CA GLU A 523 0.03 -17.54 18.11
C GLU A 523 -0.25 -18.14 16.74
N LEU A 524 0.42 -17.61 15.73
CA LEU A 524 0.52 -18.25 14.42
C LEU A 524 1.82 -19.03 14.33
N SER A 525 1.78 -20.22 13.74
CA SER A 525 2.94 -21.01 13.38
C SER A 525 2.90 -21.35 11.90
N ALA A 526 3.87 -20.86 11.13
CA ALA A 526 4.10 -21.23 9.74
C ALA A 526 4.85 -22.56 9.68
N LEU A 527 4.25 -23.56 9.03
CA LEU A 527 4.78 -24.90 8.87
C LEU A 527 5.01 -25.17 7.39
N PRO A 528 6.25 -25.06 6.90
CA PRO A 528 6.55 -25.37 5.50
C PRO A 528 6.18 -26.79 5.12
N ALA A 529 5.78 -27.00 3.87
CA ALA A 529 5.68 -28.33 3.28
C ALA A 529 7.09 -28.93 3.04
N ASN A 530 7.17 -30.24 2.79
CA ASN A 530 8.45 -30.96 2.66
C ASN A 530 9.43 -30.39 1.61
N ASP A 531 8.94 -29.65 0.61
CA ASP A 531 9.69 -29.06 -0.52
C ASP A 531 9.78 -27.53 -0.47
N SER A 532 9.57 -26.96 0.72
CA SER A 532 9.49 -25.52 0.92
C SER A 532 10.15 -25.12 2.23
N ILE A 533 10.53 -23.86 2.31
CA ILE A 533 10.95 -23.22 3.56
C ILE A 533 10.04 -22.06 3.88
N PHE A 534 10.00 -21.72 5.16
CA PHE A 534 9.43 -20.48 5.60
C PHE A 534 10.41 -19.36 5.26
N ALA A 535 10.04 -18.50 4.31
CA ALA A 535 10.83 -17.37 3.84
C ALA A 535 10.63 -16.12 4.70
N GLY A 536 9.62 -16.10 5.56
CA GLY A 536 9.38 -15.06 6.54
C GLY A 536 7.91 -14.65 6.61
N TRP A 537 7.57 -13.85 7.62
CA TRP A 537 6.26 -13.21 7.72
C TRP A 537 6.32 -11.88 6.97
N MET A 538 5.34 -11.64 6.11
CA MET A 538 5.15 -10.40 5.37
C MET A 538 3.94 -9.65 5.89
N GLY A 539 3.82 -8.34 5.68
CA GLY A 539 2.71 -7.54 6.24
C GLY A 539 2.91 -7.13 7.72
N TRP A 540 3.93 -7.69 8.39
CA TRP A 540 4.57 -7.10 9.56
C TRP A 540 5.84 -6.35 9.11
N ARG A 541 6.11 -5.17 9.69
CA ARG A 541 7.37 -4.40 9.63
C ARG A 541 8.47 -5.11 8.84
N LEU A 542 8.66 -4.78 7.56
CA LEU A 542 9.77 -5.32 6.79
C LEU A 542 11.08 -4.72 7.31
N ALA A 543 11.77 -5.47 8.17
CA ALA A 543 13.18 -5.80 8.01
C ALA A 543 13.69 -6.61 9.21
N THR A 544 14.42 -7.68 8.88
CA THR A 544 15.37 -8.45 9.70
C THR A 544 14.80 -9.49 10.67
N SER A 545 14.98 -10.76 10.25
CA SER A 545 15.07 -11.98 11.05
C SER A 545 13.94 -12.23 12.05
N PHE A 546 12.82 -12.78 11.57
CA PHE A 546 12.18 -13.86 12.32
C PHE A 546 12.38 -15.13 11.49
N ASN A 547 13.47 -15.85 11.78
CA ASN A 547 13.53 -17.29 11.46
C ASN A 547 12.52 -18.07 12.32
N ASP A 548 11.90 -17.41 13.29
CA ASP A 548 10.84 -17.95 14.10
C ASP A 548 9.59 -18.14 13.24
N THR A 549 9.33 -19.40 12.94
CA THR A 549 8.09 -19.85 12.32
C THR A 549 6.87 -19.49 13.14
N THR A 550 7.03 -19.10 14.41
CA THR A 550 5.94 -18.73 15.31
C THR A 550 5.95 -17.23 15.63
N ILE A 551 4.80 -16.58 15.52
CA ILE A 551 4.60 -15.17 15.93
C ILE A 551 3.35 -15.02 16.80
N THR A 552 3.37 -14.05 17.71
CA THR A 552 2.18 -13.64 18.46
C THR A 552 1.45 -12.53 17.71
N MET A 553 0.18 -12.78 17.39
CA MET A 553 -0.69 -11.87 16.68
C MET A 553 -1.84 -11.40 17.55
N ASN A 554 -2.25 -10.17 17.29
CA ASN A 554 -3.52 -9.66 17.75
C ASN A 554 -4.50 -9.68 16.54
N ASN A 555 -5.79 -9.70 16.80
CA ASN A 555 -6.87 -9.85 15.81
C ASN A 555 -7.01 -8.73 14.76
N HIS A 556 -6.14 -7.72 14.74
CA HIS A 556 -6.25 -6.53 13.89
C HIS A 556 -5.07 -6.36 12.91
N ARG A 557 -4.23 -7.39 12.75
CA ARG A 557 -3.03 -7.36 11.90
C ARG A 557 -3.16 -8.37 10.78
N CYS A 558 -2.59 -8.03 9.65
CA CYS A 558 -2.43 -8.94 8.54
C CYS A 558 -0.96 -9.31 8.41
N VAL A 559 -0.69 -10.61 8.38
CA VAL A 559 0.62 -11.12 7.97
C VAL A 559 0.42 -12.22 6.95
N VAL A 560 1.35 -12.35 6.02
CA VAL A 560 1.38 -13.47 5.08
C VAL A 560 2.59 -14.32 5.44
N ALA A 561 2.41 -15.62 5.64
CA ALA A 561 3.56 -16.51 5.69
C ALA A 561 4.09 -16.69 4.26
N ASP A 562 5.27 -16.14 3.97
CA ASP A 562 5.93 -16.42 2.72
C ASP A 562 6.59 -17.81 2.80
N PHE A 563 6.25 -18.63 1.81
CA PHE A 563 6.85 -19.93 1.63
C PHE A 563 7.51 -19.95 0.25
N ALA A 564 8.84 -20.02 0.27
CA ALA A 564 9.64 -20.21 -0.92
C ALA A 564 9.82 -21.71 -1.13
N ARG A 565 9.61 -22.18 -2.37
CA ARG A 565 10.07 -23.52 -2.73
C ARG A 565 11.58 -23.53 -2.71
N VAL A 566 12.16 -24.55 -2.07
CA VAL A 566 13.60 -24.74 -2.13
C VAL A 566 13.92 -25.44 -3.43
N LYS A 567 14.60 -24.73 -4.32
CA LYS A 567 15.19 -25.33 -5.51
C LYS A 567 16.61 -25.76 -5.16
N GLU A 568 16.75 -27.06 -4.98
CA GLU A 568 18.06 -27.68 -4.79
C GLU A 568 18.86 -27.59 -6.10
N ILE A 569 20.09 -27.10 -6.00
CA ILE A 569 21.06 -27.09 -7.09
C ILE A 569 22.07 -28.20 -6.80
N ARG A 570 21.92 -29.31 -7.52
CA ARG A 570 22.76 -30.51 -7.39
C ARG A 570 23.75 -30.63 -8.54
N GLU A 571 23.39 -30.10 -9.70
CA GLU A 571 24.25 -30.09 -10.86
C GLU A 571 24.21 -28.75 -11.60
N LYS A 572 25.09 -28.62 -12.59
CA LYS A 572 25.21 -27.41 -13.40
C LYS A 572 23.90 -27.04 -14.11
N ASP A 573 23.11 -28.02 -14.54
CA ASP A 573 21.89 -27.78 -15.28
C ASP A 573 20.83 -27.17 -14.35
N ASP A 574 20.82 -27.53 -13.07
CA ASP A 574 20.00 -26.87 -12.04
C ASP A 574 20.41 -25.40 -11.87
N LEU A 575 21.72 -25.10 -11.88
CA LEU A 575 22.23 -23.72 -11.76
C LEU A 575 21.76 -22.84 -12.93
N LEU A 576 21.58 -23.41 -14.13
CA LEU A 576 21.06 -22.67 -15.29
C LEU A 576 19.57 -22.31 -15.17
N THR A 577 18.85 -22.91 -14.23
CA THR A 577 17.44 -22.56 -13.92
C THR A 577 17.32 -21.42 -12.90
N VAL A 578 18.45 -20.91 -12.40
CA VAL A 578 18.50 -19.86 -11.38
C VAL A 578 18.37 -18.48 -12.04
N GLY A 579 17.41 -17.70 -11.56
CA GLY A 579 17.14 -16.34 -12.02
C GLY A 579 15.76 -16.17 -12.69
N GLY A 580 15.39 -14.92 -13.00
CA GLY A 580 14.07 -14.55 -13.55
C GLY A 580 13.26 -13.65 -12.62
N ASP A 581 11.96 -13.53 -12.86
CA ASP A 581 11.04 -12.70 -12.03
C ASP A 581 10.61 -13.37 -10.71
N SER A 582 11.10 -14.58 -10.39
CA SER A 582 10.73 -15.30 -9.16
C SER A 582 11.67 -14.97 -7.99
N ALA A 583 11.11 -14.60 -6.84
CA ALA A 583 11.83 -14.45 -5.57
C ALA A 583 12.13 -15.80 -4.87
N ASP A 584 12.39 -16.87 -5.62
CA ASP A 584 12.56 -18.22 -5.09
C ASP A 584 13.87 -18.39 -4.29
N ARG A 585 13.92 -19.41 -3.42
CA ARG A 585 15.15 -19.80 -2.70
C ARG A 585 15.85 -20.95 -3.41
N TYR A 586 17.15 -20.81 -3.54
CA TYR A 586 18.04 -21.77 -4.16
C TYR A 586 19.13 -22.19 -3.17
N GLU A 587 19.41 -23.49 -3.09
CA GLU A 587 20.45 -24.03 -2.20
C GLU A 587 21.41 -24.92 -3.00
N LEU A 588 22.70 -24.61 -2.94
CA LEU A 588 23.71 -25.57 -3.40
C LEU A 588 23.73 -26.78 -2.48
N MET A 589 23.63 -27.98 -3.07
CA MET A 589 23.67 -29.24 -2.33
C MET A 589 25.03 -29.95 -2.41
N ASN A 590 25.91 -29.46 -3.29
CA ASN A 590 27.26 -29.95 -3.48
C ASN A 590 28.11 -28.91 -4.23
N ASP A 591 29.43 -29.12 -4.23
CA ASP A 591 30.34 -28.38 -5.11
C ASP A 591 29.90 -28.58 -6.57
N LEU A 592 29.90 -27.50 -7.35
CA LEU A 592 29.66 -27.49 -8.78
C LEU A 592 30.96 -27.25 -9.52
N ASP A 593 31.20 -28.03 -10.57
CA ASP A 593 32.35 -27.88 -11.45
C ASP A 593 31.92 -27.34 -12.81
N LEU A 594 32.30 -26.11 -13.12
CA LEU A 594 32.04 -25.41 -14.37
C LEU A 594 33.28 -25.37 -15.27
N THR A 595 34.34 -26.15 -15.01
CA THR A 595 35.59 -26.12 -15.79
C THR A 595 35.46 -26.57 -17.25
N GLU A 596 34.31 -27.14 -17.63
CA GLU A 596 33.99 -27.37 -19.05
C GLU A 596 33.88 -26.05 -19.83
N TYR A 597 33.41 -24.99 -19.16
CA TYR A 597 33.46 -23.63 -19.65
C TYR A 597 34.90 -23.15 -19.52
N LYS A 598 35.51 -22.84 -20.67
CA LYS A 598 36.94 -22.54 -20.72
C LYS A 598 37.28 -21.77 -21.97
N LYS A 599 38.40 -21.07 -21.87
CA LYS A 599 39.08 -20.49 -23.03
C LYS A 599 39.47 -21.61 -24.00
N GLY A 600 38.88 -21.60 -25.18
CA GLY A 600 39.22 -22.52 -26.27
C GLY A 600 40.39 -22.00 -27.10
N THR A 601 41.13 -22.92 -27.74
CA THR A 601 42.10 -22.57 -28.79
C THR A 601 41.46 -22.49 -30.18
N THR A 602 40.24 -23.03 -30.34
CA THR A 602 39.47 -23.01 -31.60
C THR A 602 38.09 -22.37 -31.44
N GLU A 603 37.36 -22.66 -30.36
CA GLU A 603 36.11 -21.95 -29.98
C GLU A 603 36.01 -21.88 -28.44
N PRO A 604 35.96 -20.69 -27.82
CA PRO A 604 35.72 -20.54 -26.38
C PRO A 604 34.31 -21.04 -26.00
N ILE A 605 34.20 -21.74 -24.89
CA ILE A 605 32.91 -22.11 -24.30
C ILE A 605 32.71 -21.19 -23.09
N SER A 606 31.92 -20.13 -23.29
CA SER A 606 31.61 -19.12 -22.26
C SER A 606 30.35 -19.51 -21.49
N PHE A 607 30.38 -19.43 -20.16
CA PHE A 607 29.18 -19.52 -19.35
C PHE A 607 28.34 -18.26 -19.58
N LYS A 608 27.07 -18.43 -19.94
CA LYS A 608 26.16 -17.31 -20.12
C LYS A 608 25.73 -16.78 -18.75
N PRO A 609 25.98 -15.50 -18.42
CA PRO A 609 25.52 -14.91 -17.16
C PRO A 609 24.02 -15.17 -16.92
N LEU A 610 23.69 -15.53 -15.68
CA LEU A 610 22.31 -15.67 -15.23
C LEU A 610 21.65 -14.28 -15.19
N PRO A 611 20.33 -14.17 -15.40
CA PRO A 611 19.62 -12.88 -15.37
C PRO A 611 19.64 -12.26 -13.96
N GLU A 612 18.99 -11.11 -13.80
CA GLU A 612 18.87 -10.45 -12.49
C GLU A 612 18.30 -11.42 -11.44
N PHE A 613 18.96 -11.49 -10.30
CA PHE A 613 18.56 -12.32 -9.18
C PHE A 613 17.80 -11.52 -8.12
N LYS A 614 16.55 -11.91 -7.86
CA LYS A 614 15.63 -11.28 -6.90
C LYS A 614 15.34 -12.14 -5.67
N GLY A 615 15.78 -13.40 -5.66
CA GLY A 615 15.46 -14.40 -4.64
C GLY A 615 16.50 -14.53 -3.54
N ILE A 616 16.60 -15.72 -2.94
CA ILE A 616 17.64 -16.07 -1.95
C ILE A 616 18.52 -17.18 -2.52
N PHE A 617 19.82 -16.94 -2.65
CA PHE A 617 20.79 -17.96 -3.09
C PHE A 617 21.71 -18.29 -1.92
N ASN A 618 21.53 -19.46 -1.32
CA ASN A 618 22.42 -19.95 -0.26
C ASN A 618 23.40 -20.98 -0.85
N GLY A 619 24.68 -20.66 -0.84
CA GLY A 619 25.74 -21.55 -1.31
C GLY A 619 26.06 -22.71 -0.37
N ASN A 620 25.51 -22.70 0.86
CA ASN A 620 25.64 -23.73 1.89
C ASN A 620 27.11 -24.09 2.20
N GLY A 621 28.02 -23.13 1.96
CA GLY A 621 29.46 -23.32 2.06
C GLY A 621 30.11 -24.15 0.94
N PHE A 622 29.34 -24.64 -0.04
CA PHE A 622 29.83 -25.31 -1.24
C PHE A 622 30.43 -24.32 -2.25
N ALA A 623 31.24 -24.86 -3.15
CA ALA A 623 31.96 -24.09 -4.15
C ALA A 623 31.43 -24.29 -5.57
N ILE A 624 31.28 -23.17 -6.29
CA ILE A 624 31.24 -23.15 -7.76
C ILE A 624 32.68 -22.99 -8.25
N ARG A 625 33.18 -23.96 -9.01
CA ARG A 625 34.58 -24.03 -9.45
C ARG A 625 34.70 -23.75 -10.94
N GLY A 626 35.72 -23.00 -11.33
CA GLY A 626 36.07 -22.82 -12.73
C GLY A 626 35.08 -21.99 -13.55
N LEU A 627 34.30 -21.10 -12.92
CA LEU A 627 33.39 -20.20 -13.62
C LEU A 627 34.15 -19.39 -14.69
N TYR A 628 33.85 -19.62 -15.98
CA TYR A 628 34.48 -18.91 -17.10
C TYR A 628 33.43 -18.13 -17.89
N ILE A 629 33.52 -16.80 -17.88
CA ILE A 629 32.66 -15.89 -18.63
C ILE A 629 33.55 -14.96 -19.46
N ASP A 630 33.33 -14.91 -20.77
CA ASP A 630 34.11 -14.11 -21.72
C ASP A 630 33.18 -13.34 -22.68
N GLU A 631 32.71 -12.18 -22.21
CA GLU A 631 31.72 -11.31 -22.87
C GLU A 631 32.27 -9.87 -23.00
N PRO A 632 33.36 -9.65 -23.76
CA PRO A 632 34.15 -8.41 -23.74
C PRO A 632 33.38 -7.12 -24.04
N ASP A 633 32.26 -7.24 -24.76
CA ASP A 633 31.43 -6.11 -25.17
C ASP A 633 30.20 -5.91 -24.27
N ALA A 634 29.91 -6.84 -23.36
CA ALA A 634 28.74 -6.80 -22.49
C ALA A 634 28.97 -5.98 -21.22
N ASN A 635 27.95 -5.27 -20.77
CA ASN A 635 27.95 -4.62 -19.45
C ASN A 635 27.20 -5.50 -18.44
N GLY A 636 27.51 -5.35 -17.15
CA GLY A 636 26.82 -6.09 -16.08
C GLY A 636 27.17 -7.57 -16.11
N VAL A 637 28.46 -7.90 -16.07
CA VAL A 637 28.95 -9.26 -16.26
C VAL A 637 29.38 -9.86 -14.92
N GLY A 638 28.78 -11.00 -14.58
CA GLY A 638 29.10 -11.84 -13.42
C GLY A 638 28.33 -13.16 -13.49
N LEU A 639 28.37 -13.97 -12.42
CA LEU A 639 27.48 -15.14 -12.32
C LEU A 639 26.02 -14.72 -12.58
N PHE A 640 25.61 -13.59 -11.99
CA PHE A 640 24.38 -12.87 -12.29
C PHE A 640 24.67 -11.54 -12.99
N THR A 641 23.80 -11.14 -13.91
CA THR A 641 23.90 -9.81 -14.54
C THR A 641 23.65 -8.69 -13.53
N ALA A 642 22.71 -8.91 -12.60
CA ALA A 642 22.45 -8.03 -11.47
C ALA A 642 21.93 -8.82 -10.26
N ASN A 643 22.08 -8.27 -9.05
CA ASN A 643 21.50 -8.79 -7.83
C ASN A 643 20.66 -7.72 -7.11
N SER A 644 19.37 -8.01 -6.93
CA SER A 644 18.44 -7.28 -6.06
C SER A 644 17.91 -8.15 -4.91
N GLY A 645 18.25 -9.45 -4.88
CA GLY A 645 17.96 -10.39 -3.81
C GLY A 645 19.09 -10.57 -2.79
N GLU A 646 19.12 -11.73 -2.15
CA GLU A 646 20.13 -12.11 -1.14
C GLU A 646 21.00 -13.28 -1.61
N ILE A 647 22.31 -13.09 -1.64
CA ILE A 647 23.29 -14.14 -1.96
C ILE A 647 24.18 -14.35 -0.74
N ASN A 648 24.19 -15.57 -0.21
CA ASN A 648 24.87 -15.90 1.04
C ASN A 648 25.62 -17.24 0.97
N ASP A 649 26.67 -17.38 1.80
CA ASP A 649 27.42 -18.64 2.01
C ASP A 649 28.00 -19.28 0.73
N LEU A 650 28.25 -18.47 -0.31
CA LEU A 650 28.70 -18.95 -1.61
C LEU A 650 30.22 -18.86 -1.75
N LYS A 651 30.85 -19.96 -2.20
CA LYS A 651 32.25 -19.94 -2.62
C LYS A 651 32.34 -20.00 -4.14
N ILE A 652 33.14 -19.12 -4.74
CA ILE A 652 33.50 -19.20 -6.16
C ILE A 652 35.02 -19.31 -6.27
N ILE A 653 35.50 -20.42 -6.84
CA ILE A 653 36.93 -20.76 -6.87
C ILE A 653 37.43 -20.86 -8.31
N GLY A 654 38.46 -20.09 -8.63
CA GLY A 654 39.11 -20.13 -9.94
C GLY A 654 38.24 -19.53 -11.06
N ALA A 655 37.48 -18.48 -10.73
CA ALA A 655 36.68 -17.77 -11.72
C ALA A 655 37.56 -17.00 -12.71
N ARG A 656 37.06 -16.80 -13.93
CA ARG A 656 37.56 -15.81 -14.88
C ARG A 656 36.35 -15.15 -15.53
N VAL A 657 36.13 -13.88 -15.21
CA VAL A 657 34.99 -13.09 -15.70
C VAL A 657 35.51 -11.90 -16.49
N HIS A 658 35.19 -11.83 -17.77
CA HIS A 658 35.59 -10.75 -18.67
C HIS A 658 34.37 -10.07 -19.27
N GLY A 659 34.26 -8.76 -19.05
CA GLY A 659 33.20 -7.91 -19.58
C GLY A 659 33.69 -6.50 -19.94
N ARG A 660 32.79 -5.62 -20.38
CA ARG A 660 33.09 -4.23 -20.74
C ARG A 660 33.06 -3.30 -19.52
N GLU A 661 31.89 -3.11 -18.92
CA GLU A 661 31.64 -2.27 -17.73
C GLU A 661 30.73 -2.99 -16.71
N HIS A 662 30.79 -2.62 -15.43
CA HIS A 662 30.07 -3.28 -14.34
C HIS A 662 30.38 -4.79 -14.28
N VAL A 663 31.65 -5.11 -14.05
CA VAL A 663 32.13 -6.50 -14.02
C VAL A 663 32.44 -6.93 -12.59
N GLY A 664 31.84 -8.04 -12.16
CA GLY A 664 32.16 -8.70 -10.89
C GLY A 664 31.90 -10.19 -10.93
N VAL A 665 32.54 -10.97 -10.06
CA VAL A 665 32.47 -12.44 -10.12
C VAL A 665 31.07 -12.94 -9.75
N ILE A 666 30.41 -12.35 -8.75
CA ILE A 666 29.04 -12.72 -8.36
C ILE A 666 28.01 -11.96 -9.18
N ALA A 667 28.13 -10.63 -9.25
CA ALA A 667 27.12 -9.80 -9.91
C ALA A 667 27.75 -8.67 -10.72
N GLY A 668 27.16 -8.34 -11.87
CA GLY A 668 27.52 -7.12 -12.58
C GLY A 668 27.22 -5.87 -11.75
N SER A 669 25.96 -5.73 -11.33
CA SER A 669 25.49 -4.67 -10.42
C SER A 669 24.77 -5.26 -9.21
N ASN A 670 24.94 -4.67 -8.03
CA ASN A 670 24.29 -5.11 -6.79
C ASN A 670 23.47 -3.98 -6.13
N THR A 671 22.18 -4.20 -5.92
CA THR A 671 21.29 -3.39 -5.06
C THR A 671 20.78 -4.19 -3.84
N GLY A 672 20.94 -5.52 -3.86
CA GLY A 672 20.55 -6.43 -2.78
C GLY A 672 21.63 -6.69 -1.72
N ILE A 673 21.61 -7.87 -1.12
CA ILE A 673 22.55 -8.30 -0.06
C ILE A 673 23.48 -9.38 -0.61
N ILE A 674 24.80 -9.22 -0.40
CA ILE A 674 25.80 -10.27 -0.63
C ILE A 674 26.59 -10.49 0.66
N ALA A 675 26.49 -11.65 1.28
CA ALA A 675 27.03 -11.91 2.61
C ALA A 675 27.77 -13.25 2.76
N ASN A 676 28.85 -13.27 3.54
CA ASN A 676 29.62 -14.49 3.84
C ASN A 676 30.07 -15.30 2.60
N CYS A 677 30.40 -14.60 1.51
CA CYS A 677 30.88 -15.22 0.28
C CYS A 677 32.42 -15.24 0.23
N GLU A 678 33.01 -16.30 -0.34
CA GLU A 678 34.46 -16.36 -0.64
C GLU A 678 34.68 -16.48 -2.14
N ILE A 679 35.31 -15.48 -2.73
CA ILE A 679 35.59 -15.46 -4.17
C ILE A 679 37.09 -15.49 -4.46
N GLY A 680 37.46 -16.19 -5.53
CA GLY A 680 38.82 -16.23 -6.04
C GLY A 680 38.84 -16.48 -7.54
N GLY A 681 39.79 -15.84 -8.23
CA GLY A 681 39.84 -15.86 -9.69
C GLY A 681 40.34 -14.54 -10.27
N GLN A 682 39.85 -14.20 -11.47
CA GLN A 682 40.16 -12.96 -12.18
C GLN A 682 38.89 -12.28 -12.66
N ALA A 683 38.81 -10.96 -12.50
CA ALA A 683 37.79 -10.12 -13.13
C ALA A 683 38.49 -9.14 -14.08
N LEU A 684 38.00 -9.05 -15.33
CA LEU A 684 38.59 -8.23 -16.39
C LEU A 684 37.54 -7.28 -16.97
N GLY A 685 37.88 -6.00 -17.09
CA GLY A 685 37.02 -5.02 -17.75
C GLY A 685 37.64 -3.64 -17.93
N MET A 686 36.87 -2.72 -18.52
CA MET A 686 37.32 -1.37 -18.87
C MET A 686 36.71 -0.26 -17.98
N GLY A 687 35.61 -0.54 -17.28
CA GLY A 687 34.89 0.42 -16.44
C GLY A 687 34.85 0.05 -14.96
N LYS A 688 33.68 0.19 -14.31
CA LYS A 688 33.50 -0.22 -12.91
C LYS A 688 33.73 -1.73 -12.77
N LEU A 689 34.77 -2.10 -12.04
CA LEU A 689 35.29 -3.45 -11.90
C LEU A 689 35.48 -3.75 -10.42
N GLY A 690 34.93 -4.85 -9.94
CA GLY A 690 35.12 -5.33 -8.56
C GLY A 690 35.22 -6.84 -8.52
N GLY A 691 35.79 -7.40 -7.45
CA GLY A 691 35.87 -8.85 -7.35
C GLY A 691 34.49 -9.45 -7.12
N ILE A 692 33.72 -8.89 -6.18
CA ILE A 692 32.37 -9.36 -5.85
C ILE A 692 31.34 -8.85 -6.84
N SER A 693 31.21 -7.52 -6.94
CA SER A 693 30.33 -6.86 -7.90
C SER A 693 31.01 -5.68 -8.57
N GLY A 694 30.65 -5.41 -9.82
CA GLY A 694 31.21 -4.28 -10.56
C GLY A 694 30.68 -2.93 -10.09
N GLU A 695 29.36 -2.85 -9.87
CA GLU A 695 28.70 -1.73 -9.20
C GLU A 695 27.99 -2.22 -7.93
N ASN A 696 28.04 -1.42 -6.86
CA ASN A 696 27.38 -1.74 -5.61
C ASN A 696 26.64 -0.52 -5.02
N SER A 697 25.31 -0.65 -4.96
CA SER A 697 24.40 0.23 -4.21
C SER A 697 23.67 -0.52 -3.08
N GLY A 698 23.94 -1.82 -2.92
CA GLY A 698 23.39 -2.69 -1.89
C GLY A 698 24.33 -2.94 -0.70
N LYS A 699 23.97 -3.90 0.17
CA LYS A 699 24.76 -4.29 1.35
C LYS A 699 25.72 -5.43 1.03
N GLN A 700 26.97 -5.31 1.48
CA GLN A 700 27.97 -6.38 1.43
C GLN A 700 28.54 -6.61 2.83
N LEU A 701 28.51 -7.85 3.33
CA LEU A 701 28.82 -8.20 4.73
C LEU A 701 29.74 -9.43 4.80
N ASP A 702 30.84 -9.36 5.56
CA ASP A 702 31.72 -10.49 5.88
C ASP A 702 32.24 -11.32 4.68
N ASN A 703 32.39 -10.68 3.52
CA ASN A 703 32.89 -11.34 2.31
C ASN A 703 34.43 -11.42 2.28
N LYS A 704 34.96 -12.48 1.67
CA LYS A 704 36.40 -12.70 1.42
C LYS A 704 36.69 -12.66 -0.06
N ASP A 705 37.45 -11.66 -0.48
CA ASP A 705 37.82 -11.47 -1.88
C ASP A 705 39.32 -11.75 -2.10
N LYS A 706 39.62 -12.76 -2.92
CA LYS A 706 40.97 -13.10 -3.39
C LYS A 706 41.08 -12.98 -4.92
N THR A 707 40.25 -12.12 -5.52
CA THR A 707 40.15 -11.94 -6.96
C THR A 707 41.20 -10.96 -7.46
N GLU A 708 41.88 -11.32 -8.54
CA GLU A 708 42.77 -10.42 -9.27
C GLU A 708 41.96 -9.54 -10.22
N LEU A 709 42.04 -8.22 -10.05
CA LEU A 709 41.35 -7.24 -10.90
C LEU A 709 42.28 -6.77 -12.01
N ILE A 710 41.88 -6.97 -13.26
CA ILE A 710 42.68 -6.60 -14.43
C ILE A 710 41.91 -5.57 -15.25
N ILE A 711 42.35 -4.32 -15.20
CA ILE A 711 41.81 -3.25 -16.05
C ILE A 711 42.48 -3.35 -17.43
N THR A 712 41.70 -3.65 -18.46
CA THR A 712 42.19 -3.83 -19.83
C THR A 712 42.22 -2.48 -20.56
N ASP A 713 43.07 -1.54 -20.10
CA ASP A 713 42.96 -0.16 -20.58
C ASP A 713 43.82 0.21 -21.80
N LYS A 714 43.23 1.06 -22.65
CA LYS A 714 43.91 2.09 -23.45
C LYS A 714 43.18 3.46 -23.41
N GLY A 715 42.44 3.77 -22.34
CA GLY A 715 41.57 4.92 -22.21
C GLY A 715 41.13 5.30 -20.77
N ILE A 716 42.09 5.66 -19.92
CA ILE A 716 41.99 6.56 -18.75
C ILE A 716 41.11 6.03 -17.59
N ALA A 717 41.75 5.29 -16.67
CA ALA A 717 41.28 5.18 -15.30
C ALA A 717 41.29 6.56 -14.61
N LYS A 718 40.14 6.97 -14.05
CA LYS A 718 40.07 7.98 -12.99
C LYS A 718 39.70 7.26 -11.69
N GLU A 719 40.45 7.59 -10.64
CA GLU A 719 40.42 7.05 -9.27
C GLU A 719 39.03 6.87 -8.67
#